data_AF-A0A249SMG1-F1
#
_entry.id   AF-A0A249SMG1-F1
#
_cell.length_a   1.000
_cell.length_b   1.000
_cell.length_c   1.000
_cell.angle_alpha   90.00
_cell.angle_beta   90.00
_cell.angle_gamma   90.00
#
_symmetry.space_group_name_H-M   'P 1'
#
loop_
_entity.id
_entity.type
_entity.pdbx_description
1 polymer ?
#
loop_
_entity_poly.entity_id
_entity_poly.type
_entity_poly.pdbx_seq_one_letter_code
_entity_poly.pdbx_strand_id
1 'polypeptide(L)'
;MEIKIYAPVDCEILSIDKCSDSTFSQKLLGDGFLVKPKMGNFSLPFDEANVVMVFDTKHAYGFDIEGLGILIHCGLETVNLNGEPFKTLLEPNQKIIKGKKIFDVDLKLLKDKKISSETPIVFDKKITINNFKEGNYKKGDLVCTVTFVKEKAELKNEIPKLNSFESKYLVAAKQFIQNVGGFENFSDVYNCMTRLRFKINDKSKVSIKEISQNELVKGTVWNGSELQVIIGGECYKVKDEIINLKNNPNYEVTSEKKEVFIKPKMSKRFLAAVTGIMTPQIPTLMAVALLAATQALLVSLNIIPDASQMPNAADAGLFPATIYILSKVGFSLMGVLFCISTAKYFKGNVIMAALIGLTITSRMLFSGEVIDIETAKFGDWTQSDVAGPGWLLFKIGSFPILVKGYEGSVLPFIAAAILMVYLDNWIKSWINPTVDIIFRPFLVYTAVSVATLFIFGPALGMVEFGLSQICILFEKIPLGLGIALFAMLWQVMVLSGVHVAVIMSIMIGTLFQSPVVPTSLDIATAIGSFGQVGAAIGLIFVTRNSQLKNYTTGCLAAGFLGISEPIIYGATLPKIRPFIGGCIGAGIGGWLLGLLNIKASVVSGLGVFSITAVSGFADQALFILCWVVTIATGALFTILLYSEKWDEYKYSKKQFRKINKILLPIFKNKNEDLNLIKEKLNKIENVYLEEVQKNKSLFNKYYKYFILKTKYESKTNLLIQKEEKIKRKLYNNAERMLSKEKVDKVKLNKAIIKSNDFNLDKEKNEINKKLIELKNLNSEMISEYNEMIKNLTISSEKALNDLAKLSRFEEITKFKTNMHNAINSVEINFGVIDEQEQLFNKQDRLKAKTFN
;
A
#
# COMPACT_ATOMS: atom_id res chain seq x y z
N MET A 1 6.96 13.00 54.25
CA MET A 1 6.95 11.55 54.52
C MET A 1 8.06 11.24 55.49
N GLU A 2 7.87 10.20 56.30
CA GLU A 2 8.79 9.81 57.36
C GLU A 2 9.27 8.37 57.09
N ILE A 3 10.59 8.17 56.99
CA ILE A 3 11.22 6.87 56.69
C ILE A 3 12.12 6.49 57.86
N LYS A 4 11.91 5.30 58.42
CA LYS A 4 12.78 4.73 59.46
C LYS A 4 14.00 4.08 58.85
N ILE A 5 15.18 4.36 59.42
CA ILE A 5 16.45 3.82 58.98
C ILE A 5 17.02 2.91 60.05
N TYR A 6 17.37 1.69 59.67
CA TYR A 6 17.96 0.68 60.54
C TYR A 6 19.41 0.42 60.17
N ALA A 7 20.19 -0.10 61.12
CA ALA A 7 21.58 -0.46 60.86
C ALA A 7 21.63 -1.63 59.85
N PRO A 8 22.30 -1.46 58.68
CA PRO A 8 22.32 -2.50 57.63
C PRO A 8 23.18 -3.71 58.00
N VAL A 9 24.08 -3.54 58.97
CA VAL A 9 25.02 -4.53 59.48
C VAL A 9 25.46 -4.13 60.90
N ASP A 10 26.14 -5.01 61.63
CA ASP A 10 26.81 -4.62 62.87
C ASP A 10 27.91 -3.60 62.52
N CYS A 11 27.78 -2.38 63.03
CA CYS A 11 28.58 -1.25 62.57
C CYS A 11 28.74 -0.18 63.65
N GLU A 12 29.66 0.73 63.39
CA GLU A 12 29.68 2.04 64.01
C GLU A 12 29.11 3.06 63.01
N ILE A 13 28.20 3.91 63.46
CA ILE A 13 27.57 4.95 62.64
C ILE A 13 28.06 6.32 63.10
N LEU A 14 28.50 7.12 62.14
CA LEU A 14 29.07 8.45 62.34
C LEU A 14 28.39 9.48 61.42
N SER A 15 28.51 10.76 61.74
CA SER A 15 28.11 11.83 60.82
C SER A 15 28.83 11.67 59.48
N ILE A 16 28.15 11.99 58.37
CA ILE A 16 28.73 11.90 57.03
C ILE A 16 29.96 12.81 56.87
N ASP A 17 30.02 13.92 57.61
CA ASP A 17 31.14 14.88 57.60
C ASP A 17 32.46 14.24 58.08
N LYS A 18 32.39 13.09 58.75
CA LYS A 18 33.55 12.30 59.23
C LYS A 18 34.01 11.24 58.22
N CYS A 19 33.43 11.19 57.02
CA CYS A 19 33.86 10.30 55.94
C CYS A 19 35.25 10.73 55.44
N SER A 20 36.14 9.76 55.19
CA SER A 20 37.48 10.09 54.71
C SER A 20 37.51 10.58 53.26
N ASP A 21 36.44 10.34 52.48
CA ASP A 21 36.28 10.88 51.13
C ASP A 21 35.61 12.26 51.13
N SER A 22 36.26 13.23 50.47
CA SER A 22 35.80 14.62 50.39
C SER A 22 34.45 14.80 49.69
N THR A 23 34.11 13.92 48.74
CA THR A 23 32.84 13.97 48.00
C THR A 23 31.65 13.73 48.91
N PHE A 24 31.81 12.80 49.87
CA PHE A 24 30.79 12.45 50.83
C PHE A 24 30.81 13.37 52.05
N SER A 25 31.98 13.70 52.60
CA SER A 25 32.09 14.58 53.78
C SER A 25 31.69 16.02 53.51
N GLN A 26 31.82 16.51 52.27
CA GLN A 26 31.29 17.80 51.85
C GLN A 26 29.84 17.75 51.38
N LYS A 27 29.18 16.57 51.47
CA LYS A 27 27.78 16.34 51.09
C LYS A 27 27.46 16.67 49.63
N LEU A 28 28.45 16.56 48.73
CA LEU A 28 28.24 16.85 47.30
C LEU A 28 27.26 15.87 46.64
N LEU A 29 27.17 14.65 47.17
CA LEU A 29 26.23 13.61 46.72
C LEU A 29 24.95 13.55 47.58
N GLY A 30 24.75 14.53 48.47
CA GLY A 30 23.58 14.64 49.34
C GLY A 30 23.88 14.49 50.83
N ASP A 31 22.88 14.81 51.65
CA ASP A 31 22.92 14.53 53.09
C ASP A 31 22.90 13.02 53.34
N GLY A 32 23.39 12.58 54.51
CA GLY A 32 23.51 11.16 54.81
C GLY A 32 24.19 10.87 56.14
N PHE A 33 24.67 9.65 56.27
CA PHE A 33 25.49 9.20 57.41
C PHE A 33 26.50 8.16 56.94
N LEU A 34 27.56 8.00 57.73
CA LEU A 34 28.65 7.08 57.46
C LEU A 34 28.49 5.80 58.25
N VAL A 35 28.58 4.65 57.57
CA VAL A 35 28.60 3.33 58.20
C VAL A 35 30.02 2.76 58.17
N LYS A 36 30.58 2.42 59.33
CA LYS A 36 31.82 1.65 59.47
C LYS A 36 31.47 0.20 59.83
N PRO A 37 31.44 -0.72 58.86
CA PRO A 37 30.98 -2.09 59.08
C PRO A 37 32.00 -2.90 59.89
N LYS A 38 31.51 -3.67 60.86
CA LYS A 38 32.28 -4.69 61.59
C LYS A 38 32.14 -6.07 60.96
N MET A 39 31.05 -6.30 60.23
CA MET A 39 30.80 -7.52 59.47
C MET A 39 30.46 -7.19 58.01
N GLY A 40 30.61 -8.18 57.12
CA GLY A 40 30.43 -7.98 55.68
C GLY A 40 29.03 -8.24 55.13
N ASN A 41 28.02 -8.60 55.94
CA ASN A 41 26.73 -9.14 55.47
C ASN A 41 25.58 -8.11 55.52
N PHE A 42 25.53 -7.20 54.55
CA PHE A 42 24.59 -6.07 54.54
C PHE A 42 23.15 -6.50 54.19
N SER A 43 22.18 -5.96 54.94
CA SER A 43 20.75 -6.07 54.66
C SER A 43 20.09 -4.71 54.44
N LEU A 44 18.88 -4.71 53.87
CA LEU A 44 18.11 -3.51 53.61
C LEU A 44 17.86 -2.70 54.90
N PRO A 45 18.33 -1.44 54.98
CA PRO A 45 18.15 -0.59 56.16
C PRO A 45 16.79 0.14 56.19
N PHE A 46 15.85 -0.23 55.32
CA PHE A 46 14.53 0.41 55.17
C PHE A 46 13.39 -0.62 55.26
N ASP A 47 12.17 -0.16 55.52
CA ASP A 47 10.99 -1.04 55.60
C ASP A 47 10.68 -1.70 54.24
N GLU A 48 10.67 -0.91 53.16
CA GLU A 48 10.61 -1.38 51.77
C GLU A 48 11.31 -0.41 50.82
N ALA A 49 11.85 -0.92 49.70
CA ALA A 49 12.48 -0.10 48.65
C ALA A 49 12.44 -0.79 47.28
N ASN A 50 12.46 0.01 46.20
CA ASN A 50 12.70 -0.48 44.84
C ASN A 50 14.18 -0.36 44.50
N VAL A 51 14.78 -1.41 43.95
CA VAL A 51 16.16 -1.37 43.44
C VAL A 51 16.15 -0.63 42.11
N VAL A 52 16.78 0.54 42.05
CA VAL A 52 16.84 1.36 40.82
C VAL A 52 18.08 1.01 40.01
N MET A 53 19.20 0.79 40.70
CA MET A 53 20.48 0.60 40.06
C MET A 53 21.39 -0.30 40.90
N VAL A 54 22.11 -1.17 40.22
CA VAL A 54 23.24 -1.93 40.77
C VAL A 54 24.41 -1.67 39.82
N PHE A 55 25.50 -1.11 40.34
CA PHE A 55 26.67 -0.81 39.50
C PHE A 55 27.38 -2.09 39.07
N ASP A 56 27.98 -2.11 37.87
CA ASP A 56 28.63 -3.30 37.30
C ASP A 56 29.75 -3.86 38.20
N THR A 57 30.51 -2.97 38.84
CA THR A 57 31.57 -3.33 39.80
C THR A 57 31.04 -3.55 41.22
N LYS A 58 29.71 -3.53 41.42
CA LYS A 58 29.00 -3.89 42.67
C LYS A 58 29.40 -3.10 43.93
N HIS A 59 30.10 -1.98 43.76
CA HIS A 59 30.53 -1.12 44.84
C HIS A 59 29.41 -0.21 45.37
N ALA A 60 28.37 0.05 44.58
CA ALA A 60 27.28 0.92 44.97
C ALA A 60 25.91 0.37 44.53
N TYR A 61 24.89 0.71 45.32
CA TYR A 61 23.52 0.23 45.18
C TYR A 61 22.54 1.39 45.35
N GLY A 62 21.73 1.63 44.32
CA GLY A 62 20.73 2.70 44.29
C GLY A 62 19.32 2.17 44.55
N PHE A 63 18.62 2.82 45.47
CA PHE A 63 17.25 2.50 45.87
C PHE A 63 16.32 3.70 45.70
N ASP A 64 15.04 3.45 45.46
CA ASP A 64 13.98 4.46 45.50
C ASP A 64 12.93 4.07 46.54
N ILE A 65 12.61 5.03 47.41
CA ILE A 65 11.50 4.94 48.37
C ILE A 65 10.58 6.12 48.12
N GLU A 66 9.48 5.86 47.44
CA GLU A 66 8.43 6.85 47.16
C GLU A 66 8.94 8.16 46.53
N GLY A 67 9.96 8.08 45.67
CA GLY A 67 10.58 9.23 45.01
C GLY A 67 11.74 9.87 45.78
N LEU A 68 12.25 9.24 46.84
CA LEU A 68 13.53 9.56 47.47
C LEU A 68 14.58 8.55 47.00
N GLY A 69 15.58 9.01 46.26
CA GLY A 69 16.71 8.22 45.83
C GLY A 69 17.73 8.08 46.95
N ILE A 70 18.19 6.86 47.18
CA ILE A 70 19.13 6.51 48.24
C ILE A 70 20.28 5.73 47.63
N LEU A 71 21.50 6.16 47.89
CA LEU A 71 22.71 5.49 47.43
C LEU A 71 23.46 4.91 48.62
N ILE A 72 23.73 3.61 48.57
CA ILE A 72 24.64 2.93 49.51
C ILE A 72 25.93 2.64 48.73
N HIS A 73 27.01 3.31 49.09
CA HIS A 73 28.33 3.11 48.48
C HIS A 73 29.22 2.33 49.47
N CYS A 74 29.83 1.24 49.05
CA CYS A 74 30.42 0.24 49.94
C CYS A 74 31.93 0.23 49.81
N GLY A 75 32.63 0.79 50.79
CA GLY A 75 34.07 1.01 50.76
C GLY A 75 34.46 2.10 49.76
N LEU A 76 35.46 2.89 50.12
CA LEU A 76 35.94 3.99 49.27
C LEU A 76 36.93 3.42 48.25
N GLU A 77 36.86 3.85 46.99
CA GLU A 77 37.71 3.35 45.88
C GLU A 77 37.55 1.86 45.50
N THR A 78 36.56 1.15 46.05
CA THR A 78 36.32 -0.28 45.74
C THR A 78 35.89 -0.54 44.29
N VAL A 79 35.52 0.51 43.54
CA VAL A 79 35.30 0.47 42.08
C VAL A 79 36.51 -0.12 41.34
N ASN A 80 37.74 0.15 41.81
CA ASN A 80 38.98 -0.32 41.21
C ASN A 80 39.20 -1.83 41.37
N LEU A 81 38.39 -2.50 42.19
CA LEU A 81 38.47 -3.94 42.44
C LEU A 81 37.55 -4.76 41.52
N ASN A 82 36.89 -4.13 40.54
CA ASN A 82 36.07 -4.79 39.51
C ASN A 82 35.05 -5.82 40.07
N GLY A 83 34.50 -5.56 41.26
CA GLY A 83 33.49 -6.42 41.88
C GLY A 83 34.01 -7.67 42.60
N GLU A 84 35.32 -7.88 42.66
CA GLU A 84 35.95 -9.03 43.34
C GLU A 84 35.53 -9.20 44.82
N PRO A 85 35.49 -8.16 45.68
CA PRO A 85 35.12 -8.34 47.09
C PRO A 85 33.62 -8.52 47.32
N PHE A 86 32.76 -8.38 46.30
CA PHE A 86 31.31 -8.27 46.47
C PHE A 86 30.54 -9.48 45.91
N LYS A 87 29.58 -9.97 46.70
CA LYS A 87 28.58 -10.95 46.25
C LYS A 87 27.17 -10.39 46.44
N THR A 88 26.41 -10.27 45.35
CA THR A 88 25.00 -9.82 45.38
C THR A 88 24.17 -10.63 44.40
N LEU A 89 22.89 -10.79 44.71
CA LEU A 89 21.86 -11.39 43.85
C LEU A 89 20.77 -10.37 43.50
N LEU A 90 21.01 -9.08 43.74
CA LEU A 90 20.06 -8.02 43.41
C LEU A 90 20.12 -7.67 41.94
N GLU A 91 18.94 -7.51 41.35
CA GLU A 91 18.74 -7.03 39.97
C GLU A 91 17.94 -5.72 39.98
N PRO A 92 18.17 -4.81 39.01
CA PRO A 92 17.36 -3.59 38.87
C PRO A 92 15.87 -3.90 38.67
N ASN A 93 15.00 -2.98 39.12
CA ASN A 93 13.54 -3.08 39.11
C ASN A 93 12.94 -4.15 40.05
N GLN A 94 13.68 -4.63 41.05
CA GLN A 94 13.17 -5.53 42.08
C GLN A 94 12.65 -4.73 43.30
N LYS A 95 11.44 -5.06 43.79
CA LYS A 95 10.96 -4.57 45.10
C LYS A 95 11.46 -5.49 46.23
N ILE A 96 12.04 -4.90 47.27
CA ILE A 96 12.62 -5.62 48.41
C ILE A 96 12.15 -5.03 49.74
N ILE A 97 12.08 -5.87 50.77
CA ILE A 97 11.58 -5.53 52.11
C ILE A 97 12.70 -5.66 53.16
N LYS A 98 12.49 -5.03 54.32
CA LYS A 98 13.41 -4.99 55.46
C LYS A 98 14.05 -6.34 55.78
N GLY A 99 15.34 -6.31 56.10
CA GLY A 99 16.08 -7.51 56.53
C GLY A 99 16.50 -8.43 55.39
N LYS A 100 15.96 -8.25 54.16
CA LYS A 100 16.47 -8.94 52.98
C LYS A 100 17.94 -8.54 52.74
N LYS A 101 18.77 -9.53 52.47
CA LYS A 101 20.19 -9.35 52.17
C LYS A 101 20.39 -8.57 50.87
N ILE A 102 21.27 -7.58 50.89
CA ILE A 102 21.62 -6.76 49.73
C ILE A 102 22.89 -7.32 49.07
N PHE A 103 23.99 -7.36 49.82
CA PHE A 103 25.28 -7.89 49.35
C PHE A 103 26.12 -8.41 50.53
N ASP A 104 27.10 -9.25 50.22
CA ASP A 104 28.26 -9.51 51.08
C ASP A 104 29.48 -8.76 50.57
N VAL A 105 30.30 -8.26 51.49
CA VAL A 105 31.62 -7.68 51.20
C VAL A 105 32.70 -8.39 52.03
N ASP A 106 33.82 -8.75 51.40
CA ASP A 106 34.98 -9.31 52.10
C ASP A 106 35.82 -8.20 52.75
N LEU A 107 35.55 -7.92 54.03
CA LEU A 107 36.28 -6.91 54.80
C LEU A 107 37.76 -7.25 55.03
N LYS A 108 38.14 -8.54 55.00
CA LYS A 108 39.55 -8.93 55.14
C LYS A 108 40.32 -8.54 53.89
N LEU A 109 39.74 -8.83 52.72
CA LEU A 109 40.32 -8.46 51.43
C LEU A 109 40.51 -6.93 51.30
N LEU A 110 39.54 -6.13 51.76
CA LEU A 110 39.67 -4.67 51.77
C LEU A 110 40.82 -4.22 52.68
N LYS A 111 40.94 -4.81 53.88
CA LYS A 111 42.03 -4.51 54.81
C LYS A 111 43.41 -4.89 54.24
N ASP A 112 43.52 -6.06 53.61
CA ASP A 112 44.76 -6.54 53.00
C ASP A 112 45.19 -5.65 51.83
N LYS A 113 44.24 -5.14 51.04
CA LYS A 113 44.47 -4.18 49.96
C LYS A 113 44.61 -2.72 50.43
N LYS A 114 44.57 -2.45 51.75
CA LYS A 114 44.60 -1.10 52.36
C LYS A 114 43.51 -0.15 51.85
N ILE A 115 42.35 -0.69 51.49
CA ILE A 115 41.18 0.05 51.00
C ILE A 115 40.18 0.22 52.15
N SER A 116 39.60 1.42 52.26
CA SER A 116 38.66 1.75 53.35
C SER A 116 37.35 0.98 53.22
N SER A 117 36.82 0.46 54.34
CA SER A 117 35.50 -0.17 54.41
C SER A 117 34.36 0.82 54.71
N GLU A 118 34.68 2.11 54.79
CA GLU A 118 33.71 3.18 54.98
C GLU A 118 32.60 3.13 53.93
N THR A 119 31.36 3.05 54.41
CA THR A 119 30.17 2.82 53.59
C THR A 119 29.18 3.98 53.78
N PRO A 120 29.31 5.08 53.03
CA PRO A 120 28.37 6.19 53.14
C PRO A 120 27.00 5.82 52.56
N ILE A 121 25.95 6.25 53.27
CA ILE A 121 24.56 6.19 52.80
C ILE A 121 24.07 7.62 52.63
N VAL A 122 23.74 7.99 51.39
CA VAL A 122 23.36 9.36 51.02
C VAL A 122 22.01 9.42 50.31
N PHE A 123 21.37 10.57 50.40
CA PHE A 123 20.03 10.84 49.86
C PHE A 123 20.09 11.90 48.77
N ASP A 124 19.43 11.66 47.64
CA ASP A 124 19.47 12.53 46.46
C ASP A 124 18.64 13.83 46.58
N LYS A 125 17.94 14.02 47.71
CA LYS A 125 17.11 15.19 48.03
C LYS A 125 17.47 15.79 49.37
N LYS A 126 17.07 17.05 49.59
CA LYS A 126 17.16 17.69 50.90
C LYS A 126 16.26 16.95 51.90
N ILE A 127 16.87 16.50 52.98
CA ILE A 127 16.20 15.75 54.03
C ILE A 127 16.45 16.37 55.41
N THR A 128 15.60 16.02 56.39
CA THR A 128 15.84 16.31 57.80
C THR A 128 15.99 15.00 58.54
N ILE A 129 17.17 14.76 59.13
CA ILE A 129 17.47 13.56 59.92
C ILE A 129 17.09 13.83 61.38
N ASN A 130 16.11 13.10 61.89
CA ASN A 130 15.63 13.18 63.27
C ASN A 130 16.18 12.01 64.10
N ASN A 131 16.42 12.26 65.39
CA ASN A 131 16.85 11.24 66.37
C ASN A 131 18.17 10.51 66.04
N PHE A 132 19.06 11.14 65.29
CA PHE A 132 20.37 10.57 64.96
C PHE A 132 21.32 10.63 66.16
N LYS A 133 21.97 9.50 66.48
CA LYS A 133 23.05 9.42 67.47
C LYS A 133 24.22 8.63 66.89
N GLU A 134 25.43 9.16 67.03
CA GLU A 134 26.63 8.40 66.67
C GLU A 134 26.90 7.30 67.70
N GLY A 135 27.42 6.17 67.26
CA GLY A 135 27.76 5.06 68.15
C GLY A 135 27.74 3.70 67.48
N ASN A 136 27.81 2.65 68.31
CA ASN A 136 27.80 1.27 67.86
C ASN A 136 26.37 0.72 67.81
N TYR A 137 25.99 0.15 66.67
CA TYR A 137 24.67 -0.43 66.42
C TYR A 137 24.81 -1.90 65.99
N LYS A 138 23.86 -2.74 66.43
CA LYS A 138 23.67 -4.09 65.89
C LYS A 138 22.75 -4.03 64.68
N LYS A 139 22.95 -4.98 63.76
CA LYS A 139 22.13 -5.14 62.56
C LYS A 139 20.64 -5.16 62.91
N GLY A 140 19.88 -4.24 62.31
CA GLY A 140 18.44 -4.09 62.53
C GLY A 140 18.03 -3.08 63.61
N ASP A 141 18.96 -2.55 64.39
CA ASP A 141 18.69 -1.46 65.35
C ASP A 141 18.23 -0.19 64.61
N LEU A 142 17.29 0.56 65.20
CA LEU A 142 16.82 1.83 64.65
C LEU A 142 17.90 2.91 64.86
N VAL A 143 18.38 3.51 63.78
CA VAL A 143 19.48 4.49 63.77
C VAL A 143 18.94 5.90 63.82
N CYS A 144 18.01 6.22 62.92
CA CYS A 144 17.40 7.53 62.82
C CYS A 144 16.10 7.44 62.01
N THR A 145 15.40 8.57 61.97
CA THR A 145 14.24 8.74 61.12
C THR A 145 14.45 9.91 60.17
N VAL A 146 14.24 9.69 58.88
CA VAL A 146 14.43 10.69 57.84
C VAL A 146 13.08 11.23 57.38
N THR A 147 12.90 12.53 57.50
CA THR A 147 11.76 13.26 56.94
C THR A 147 12.17 13.99 55.67
N PHE A 148 11.38 13.80 54.62
CA PHE A 148 11.53 14.56 53.38
C PHE A 148 10.17 15.07 52.90
N VAL A 149 10.18 16.23 52.26
CA VAL A 149 9.01 16.75 51.56
C VAL A 149 8.88 15.92 50.30
N LYS A 150 7.85 15.06 50.24
CA LYS A 150 7.44 14.46 48.97
C LYS A 150 6.98 15.62 48.12
N GLU A 151 7.79 16.03 47.17
CA GLU A 151 7.29 16.79 46.03
C GLU A 151 6.11 15.95 45.50
N LYS A 152 4.88 16.42 45.73
CA LYS A 152 3.81 16.11 44.78
C LYS A 152 4.46 16.41 43.45
N ALA A 153 4.50 15.43 42.55
CA ALA A 153 4.95 15.67 41.20
C ALA A 153 4.20 16.91 40.71
N GLU A 154 4.87 18.06 40.81
CA GLU A 154 4.66 19.15 39.90
C GLU A 154 5.05 18.52 38.59
N LEU A 155 4.03 17.94 37.94
CA LEU A 155 3.96 17.89 36.50
C LEU A 155 4.57 19.21 36.06
N LYS A 156 5.76 19.14 35.46
CA LYS A 156 6.33 20.27 34.73
C LYS A 156 5.14 20.98 34.09
N ASN A 157 4.95 22.25 34.42
CA ASN A 157 3.79 23.03 33.98
C ASN A 157 3.72 23.13 32.44
N GLU A 158 4.70 22.56 31.74
CA GLU A 158 4.67 22.28 30.32
C GLU A 158 4.02 20.92 30.04
N ILE A 159 2.81 20.99 29.49
CA ILE A 159 2.23 19.88 28.73
C ILE A 159 3.29 19.51 27.67
N PRO A 160 3.83 18.27 27.66
CA PRO A 160 4.81 17.89 26.65
C PRO A 160 4.22 18.12 25.26
N LYS A 161 5.03 18.62 24.32
CA LYS A 161 4.56 18.84 22.96
C LYS A 161 4.12 17.49 22.38
N LEU A 162 2.89 17.42 21.88
CA LEU A 162 2.46 16.26 21.12
C LEU A 162 3.34 16.18 19.88
N ASN A 163 4.12 15.10 19.75
CA ASN A 163 4.95 14.91 18.57
C ASN A 163 4.02 14.76 17.37
N SER A 164 4.32 15.47 16.28
CA SER A 164 3.60 15.27 15.02
C SER A 164 3.69 13.81 14.65
N PHE A 165 2.54 13.16 14.46
CA PHE A 165 2.51 11.80 13.96
C PHE A 165 3.06 11.80 12.52
N GLU A 166 4.29 11.32 12.35
CA GLU A 166 4.85 11.06 11.04
C GLU A 166 4.47 9.65 10.62
N SER A 167 3.65 9.53 9.57
CA SER A 167 3.34 8.22 9.00
C SER A 167 4.63 7.58 8.47
N LYS A 168 4.70 6.24 8.46
CA LYS A 168 5.84 5.53 7.83
C LYS A 168 6.05 5.94 6.36
N TYR A 169 4.97 6.37 5.70
CA TYR A 169 5.02 6.87 4.32
C TYR A 169 5.66 8.25 4.23
N LEU A 170 5.41 9.14 5.20
CA LEU A 170 6.06 10.46 5.29
C LEU A 170 7.56 10.32 5.57
N VAL A 171 7.94 9.43 6.49
CA VAL A 171 9.35 9.13 6.78
C VAL A 171 10.05 8.60 5.53
N ALA A 172 9.42 7.64 4.83
CA ALA A 172 9.95 7.11 3.57
C ALA A 172 10.00 8.18 2.47
N ALA A 173 8.99 9.05 2.36
CA ALA A 173 8.97 10.15 1.41
C ALA A 173 10.17 11.09 1.60
N LYS A 174 10.43 11.53 2.85
CA LYS A 174 11.60 12.38 3.19
C LYS A 174 12.91 11.69 2.84
N GLN A 175 13.09 10.43 3.24
CA GLN A 175 14.29 9.66 2.93
C GLN A 175 14.48 9.47 1.43
N PHE A 176 13.43 9.17 0.67
CA PHE A 176 13.53 9.00 -0.77
C PHE A 176 13.90 10.30 -1.45
N ILE A 177 13.27 11.44 -1.09
CA ILE A 177 13.63 12.76 -1.65
C ILE A 177 15.11 13.05 -1.41
N GLN A 178 15.61 12.82 -0.19
CA GLN A 178 17.02 13.03 0.14
C GLN A 178 17.94 12.14 -0.70
N ASN A 179 17.63 10.84 -0.75
CA ASN A 179 18.49 9.85 -1.40
C ASN A 179 18.39 9.84 -2.93
N VAL A 180 17.37 10.47 -3.52
CA VAL A 180 17.34 10.73 -4.97
C VAL A 180 18.06 12.03 -5.35
N GLY A 181 18.66 12.75 -4.40
CA GLY A 181 19.39 13.99 -4.67
C GLY A 181 18.53 15.26 -4.59
N GLY A 182 17.43 15.24 -3.84
CA GLY A 182 16.55 16.39 -3.60
C GLY A 182 15.45 16.58 -4.65
N PHE A 183 14.58 17.56 -4.42
CA PHE A 183 13.48 17.91 -5.35
C PHE A 183 13.96 18.41 -6.72
N GLU A 184 15.20 18.87 -6.80
CA GLU A 184 15.87 19.33 -8.02
C GLU A 184 16.32 18.19 -8.94
N ASN A 185 16.59 17.01 -8.38
CA ASN A 185 17.17 15.91 -9.14
C ASN A 185 16.13 14.97 -9.77
N PHE A 186 14.83 15.27 -9.64
CA PHE A 186 13.78 14.57 -10.36
C PHE A 186 12.74 15.53 -10.95
N SER A 187 12.35 15.28 -12.20
CA SER A 187 11.38 16.10 -12.93
C SER A 187 9.93 15.76 -12.61
N ASP A 188 9.68 14.51 -12.22
CA ASP A 188 8.33 13.99 -12.01
C ASP A 188 8.37 12.81 -11.02
N VAL A 189 7.31 12.69 -10.22
CA VAL A 189 7.10 11.57 -9.30
C VAL A 189 5.66 11.08 -9.43
N TYR A 190 5.52 9.81 -9.77
CA TYR A 190 4.22 9.19 -9.97
C TYR A 190 4.28 7.73 -9.54
N ASN A 191 3.14 7.06 -9.45
CA ASN A 191 3.10 5.68 -9.01
C ASN A 191 2.20 4.84 -9.92
N CYS A 192 2.60 3.59 -10.15
CA CYS A 192 1.68 2.54 -10.62
C CYS A 192 1.01 1.89 -9.38
N MET A 193 0.47 0.68 -9.51
CA MET A 193 -0.10 -0.02 -8.35
C MET A 193 0.96 -0.40 -7.30
N THR A 194 2.13 -0.87 -7.73
CA THR A 194 3.13 -1.46 -6.81
C THR A 194 4.45 -0.70 -6.75
N ARG A 195 4.63 0.35 -7.57
CA ARG A 195 5.92 1.02 -7.74
C ARG A 195 5.75 2.53 -7.71
N LEU A 196 6.60 3.19 -6.93
CA LEU A 196 6.85 4.62 -6.96
C LEU A 196 7.93 4.88 -8.01
N ARG A 197 7.74 5.87 -8.88
CA ARG A 197 8.61 6.15 -10.02
C ARG A 197 9.08 7.59 -9.97
N PHE A 198 10.39 7.77 -9.99
CA PHE A 198 11.04 9.06 -10.12
C PHE A 198 11.67 9.17 -11.51
N LYS A 199 11.35 10.24 -12.25
CA LYS A 199 12.12 10.59 -13.45
C LYS A 199 13.34 11.39 -13.03
N ILE A 200 14.49 10.72 -12.95
CA ILE A 200 15.74 11.29 -12.42
C ILE A 200 16.47 12.08 -13.52
N ASN A 201 16.97 13.25 -13.15
CA ASN A 201 17.76 14.12 -14.03
C ASN A 201 19.24 13.68 -14.03
N ASP A 202 19.85 13.50 -12.86
CA ASP A 202 21.24 13.04 -12.70
C ASP A 202 21.31 11.77 -11.84
N LYS A 203 21.78 10.68 -12.43
CA LYS A 203 21.88 9.38 -11.73
C LYS A 203 22.99 9.36 -10.68
N SER A 204 24.02 10.18 -10.81
CA SER A 204 25.18 10.17 -9.91
C SER A 204 24.83 10.61 -8.49
N LYS A 205 23.78 11.44 -8.36
CA LYS A 205 23.25 11.93 -7.08
C LYS A 205 22.28 10.96 -6.40
N VAL A 206 22.01 9.79 -6.99
CA VAL A 206 21.05 8.81 -6.44
C VAL A 206 21.75 7.73 -5.62
N SER A 207 21.46 7.70 -4.33
CA SER A 207 21.92 6.67 -3.39
C SER A 207 21.00 5.46 -3.35
N ILE A 208 21.15 4.53 -4.30
CA ILE A 208 20.33 3.32 -4.40
C ILE A 208 20.42 2.44 -3.13
N LYS A 209 21.61 2.34 -2.54
CA LYS A 209 21.85 1.53 -1.33
C LYS A 209 21.02 2.03 -0.14
N GLU A 210 20.94 3.36 0.03
CA GLU A 210 20.20 3.98 1.12
C GLU A 210 18.69 3.88 0.89
N ILE A 211 18.23 4.06 -0.35
CA ILE A 211 16.83 3.82 -0.72
C ILE A 211 16.42 2.37 -0.41
N SER A 212 17.30 1.41 -0.72
CA SER A 212 17.03 -0.03 -0.52
C SER A 212 17.02 -0.46 0.95
N GLN A 213 17.56 0.35 1.87
CA GLN A 213 17.57 0.08 3.30
C GLN A 213 16.26 0.46 4.00
N ASN A 214 15.41 1.27 3.37
CA ASN A 214 14.12 1.64 3.93
C ASN A 214 13.18 0.42 3.97
N GLU A 215 12.49 0.22 5.09
CA GLU A 215 11.63 -0.95 5.35
C GLU A 215 10.46 -1.12 4.36
N LEU A 216 10.04 -0.05 3.69
CA LEU A 216 8.99 -0.09 2.67
C LEU A 216 9.52 -0.55 1.30
N VAL A 217 10.83 -0.53 1.08
CA VAL A 217 11.45 -0.83 -0.21
C VAL A 217 11.74 -2.32 -0.32
N LYS A 218 11.05 -2.96 -1.25
CA LYS A 218 11.23 -4.37 -1.60
C LYS A 218 12.30 -4.57 -2.67
N GLY A 219 12.61 -3.52 -3.40
CA GLY A 219 13.63 -3.49 -4.44
C GLY A 219 13.63 -2.16 -5.20
N THR A 220 14.68 -1.93 -5.98
CA THR A 220 14.82 -0.76 -6.84
C THR A 220 15.28 -1.18 -8.22
N VAL A 221 14.68 -0.62 -9.27
CA VAL A 221 15.02 -0.95 -10.67
C VAL A 221 15.16 0.33 -11.47
N TRP A 222 16.14 0.36 -12.37
CA TRP A 222 16.28 1.44 -13.35
C TRP A 222 15.61 1.08 -14.67
N ASN A 223 14.89 2.05 -15.24
CA ASN A 223 14.35 1.97 -16.58
C ASN A 223 14.68 3.27 -17.35
N GLY A 224 15.79 3.27 -18.09
CA GLY A 224 16.31 4.51 -18.70
C GLY A 224 16.74 5.50 -17.63
N SER A 225 16.20 6.72 -17.66
CA SER A 225 16.39 7.76 -16.62
C SER A 225 15.41 7.66 -15.46
N GLU A 226 14.51 6.67 -15.45
CA GLU A 226 13.52 6.49 -14.39
C GLU A 226 14.01 5.51 -13.33
N LEU A 227 14.02 5.95 -12.06
CA LEU A 227 14.20 5.10 -10.90
C LEU A 227 12.84 4.59 -10.42
N GLN A 228 12.66 3.28 -10.37
CA GLN A 228 11.46 2.63 -9.83
C GLN A 228 11.77 2.03 -8.47
N VAL A 229 11.09 2.53 -7.43
CA VAL A 229 11.15 2.00 -6.07
C VAL A 229 9.94 1.08 -5.87
N ILE A 230 10.19 -0.20 -5.62
CA ILE A 230 9.17 -1.23 -5.45
C ILE A 230 8.71 -1.22 -4.00
N ILE A 231 7.46 -0.82 -3.77
CA ILE A 231 6.88 -0.66 -2.41
C ILE A 231 5.70 -1.63 -2.20
N GLY A 232 4.95 -1.94 -3.26
CA GLY A 232 3.69 -2.68 -3.22
C GLY A 232 2.47 -1.78 -3.28
N GLY A 233 1.28 -2.32 -3.03
CA GLY A 233 -0.02 -1.64 -3.20
C GLY A 233 -0.21 -0.33 -2.41
N GLU A 234 0.72 0.00 -1.51
CA GLU A 234 0.71 1.22 -0.71
C GLU A 234 1.58 2.34 -1.30
N CYS A 235 2.18 2.14 -2.48
CA CYS A 235 3.11 3.11 -3.08
C CYS A 235 2.49 4.50 -3.35
N TYR A 236 1.16 4.57 -3.57
CA TYR A 236 0.46 5.84 -3.75
C TYR A 236 0.55 6.72 -2.49
N LYS A 237 0.52 6.12 -1.29
CA LYS A 237 0.61 6.86 -0.02
C LYS A 237 1.95 7.57 0.10
N VAL A 238 3.04 6.93 -0.32
CA VAL A 238 4.37 7.56 -0.32
C VAL A 238 4.45 8.68 -1.37
N LYS A 239 3.90 8.47 -2.57
CA LYS A 239 3.82 9.52 -3.59
C LYS A 239 3.04 10.74 -3.09
N ASP A 240 1.90 10.52 -2.44
CA ASP A 240 1.04 11.59 -1.94
C ASP A 240 1.79 12.42 -0.88
N GLU A 241 2.54 11.78 0.02
CA GLU A 241 3.38 12.48 1.00
C GLU A 241 4.52 13.28 0.33
N ILE A 242 5.15 12.75 -0.73
CA ILE A 242 6.18 13.50 -1.50
C ILE A 242 5.56 14.75 -2.16
N ILE A 243 4.36 14.64 -2.72
CA ILE A 243 3.65 15.77 -3.33
C ILE A 243 3.24 16.78 -2.26
N ASN A 244 2.75 16.32 -1.10
CA ASN A 244 2.40 17.19 0.02
C ASN A 244 3.62 17.97 0.53
N LEU A 245 4.78 17.31 0.65
CA LEU A 245 6.04 17.96 1.01
C LEU A 245 6.47 19.00 -0.03
N LYS A 246 6.29 18.71 -1.33
CA LYS A 246 6.60 19.63 -2.43
C LYS A 246 5.70 20.87 -2.43
N ASN A 247 4.43 20.72 -2.03
CA ASN A 247 3.43 21.78 -2.05
C ASN A 247 3.39 22.60 -0.74
N ASN A 248 4.24 22.28 0.24
CA ASN A 248 4.23 22.94 1.54
C ASN A 248 5.04 24.26 1.49
N PRO A 249 4.47 25.42 1.82
CA PRO A 249 5.12 26.74 1.64
C PRO A 249 6.37 26.96 2.50
N ASN A 250 6.63 26.13 3.51
CA ASN A 250 7.85 26.18 4.33
C ASN A 250 9.06 25.44 3.72
N TYR A 251 8.96 24.97 2.48
CA TYR A 251 10.02 24.29 1.77
C TYR A 251 10.40 25.09 0.52
N GLU A 252 11.36 26.01 0.67
CA GLU A 252 11.83 26.84 -0.45
C GLU A 252 12.72 26.03 -1.40
N VAL A 253 12.33 25.99 -2.68
CA VAL A 253 13.27 25.77 -3.79
C VAL A 253 12.91 26.70 -4.94
N THR A 254 13.86 27.57 -5.27
CA THR A 254 13.92 28.42 -6.47
C THR A 254 13.99 27.57 -7.75
N SER A 255 13.13 27.92 -8.71
CA SER A 255 12.96 27.22 -9.99
C SER A 255 13.65 27.96 -11.14
N GLU A 256 14.37 27.23 -12.01
CA GLU A 256 14.21 27.30 -13.48
C GLU A 256 15.16 26.35 -14.25
N LYS A 257 14.60 25.43 -15.05
CA LYS A 257 14.80 25.31 -16.53
C LYS A 257 14.06 24.08 -17.09
N LYS A 258 13.47 24.26 -18.28
CA LYS A 258 12.75 23.24 -19.07
C LYS A 258 13.72 22.51 -20.00
N GLU A 259 13.58 21.18 -20.09
CA GLU A 259 14.13 20.42 -21.22
C GLU A 259 13.19 19.32 -21.76
N VAL A 260 13.60 18.81 -22.92
CA VAL A 260 12.85 18.35 -24.09
C VAL A 260 12.29 16.94 -23.96
N PHE A 261 11.02 16.76 -24.35
CA PHE A 261 10.31 15.48 -24.32
C PHE A 261 10.42 14.70 -25.64
N ILE A 262 10.97 13.47 -25.58
CA ILE A 262 10.82 12.48 -26.66
C ILE A 262 9.39 11.91 -26.59
N LYS A 263 8.59 12.10 -27.66
CA LYS A 263 7.18 11.66 -27.71
C LYS A 263 7.09 10.12 -27.74
N PRO A 264 6.43 9.46 -26.76
CA PRO A 264 6.20 8.02 -26.80
C PRO A 264 5.21 7.62 -27.90
N LYS A 265 5.22 6.34 -28.30
CA LYS A 265 4.28 5.77 -29.30
C LYS A 265 2.80 6.04 -28.94
N MET A 266 1.96 6.29 -29.95
CA MET A 266 0.55 6.69 -29.80
C MET A 266 -0.27 5.77 -28.88
N SER A 267 -0.08 4.45 -28.92
CA SER A 267 -0.78 3.50 -28.05
C SER A 267 -0.44 3.67 -26.56
N LYS A 268 0.83 3.97 -26.24
CA LYS A 268 1.26 4.27 -24.86
C LYS A 268 0.73 5.63 -24.39
N ARG A 269 0.58 6.60 -25.29
CA ARG A 269 -0.03 7.91 -24.99
C ARG A 269 -1.52 7.80 -24.71
N PHE A 270 -2.23 6.98 -25.49
CA PHE A 270 -3.65 6.69 -25.27
C PHE A 270 -3.87 5.98 -23.93
N LEU A 271 -3.12 4.91 -23.64
CA LEU A 271 -3.25 4.20 -22.36
C LEU A 271 -2.89 5.09 -21.16
N ALA A 272 -1.86 5.93 -21.29
CA ALA A 272 -1.50 6.91 -20.27
C ALA A 272 -2.59 7.98 -20.06
N ALA A 273 -3.27 8.40 -21.14
CA ALA A 273 -4.38 9.34 -21.05
C ALA A 273 -5.59 8.72 -20.34
N VAL A 274 -5.99 7.50 -20.72
CA VAL A 274 -7.10 6.80 -20.05
C VAL A 274 -6.77 6.59 -18.57
N THR A 275 -5.57 6.11 -18.26
CA THR A 275 -5.13 5.89 -16.86
C THR A 275 -5.10 7.22 -16.08
N GLY A 276 -4.55 8.28 -16.66
CA GLY A 276 -4.41 9.59 -16.01
C GLY A 276 -5.75 10.30 -15.77
N ILE A 277 -6.73 10.08 -16.65
CA ILE A 277 -8.09 10.63 -16.54
C ILE A 277 -8.93 9.82 -15.52
N MET A 278 -8.79 8.49 -15.52
CA MET A 278 -9.60 7.58 -14.70
C MET A 278 -9.12 7.46 -13.25
N THR A 279 -7.81 7.41 -13.01
CA THR A 279 -7.26 7.14 -11.67
C THR A 279 -7.72 8.13 -10.59
N PRO A 280 -7.80 9.45 -10.84
CA PRO A 280 -8.30 10.40 -9.85
C PRO A 280 -9.76 10.18 -9.44
N GLN A 281 -10.56 9.46 -10.24
CA GLN A 281 -11.98 9.25 -10.02
C GLN A 281 -12.31 8.04 -9.14
N ILE A 282 -11.36 7.11 -8.97
CA ILE A 282 -11.58 5.86 -8.23
C ILE A 282 -12.14 6.12 -6.81
N PRO A 283 -11.58 7.01 -5.97
CA PRO A 283 -12.10 7.23 -4.62
C PRO A 283 -13.54 7.78 -4.61
N THR A 284 -13.87 8.66 -5.55
CA THR A 284 -15.21 9.24 -5.67
C THR A 284 -16.22 8.19 -6.14
N LEU A 285 -15.85 7.39 -7.15
CA LEU A 285 -16.65 6.25 -7.60
C LEU A 285 -16.93 5.28 -6.45
N MET A 286 -15.93 4.99 -5.61
CA MET A 286 -16.10 4.14 -4.43
C MET A 286 -17.11 4.72 -3.42
N ALA A 287 -17.01 6.01 -3.12
CA ALA A 287 -17.91 6.66 -2.16
C ALA A 287 -19.38 6.60 -2.64
N VAL A 288 -19.61 6.95 -3.91
CA VAL A 288 -20.95 6.96 -4.50
C VAL A 288 -21.51 5.54 -4.62
N ALA A 289 -20.70 4.57 -5.05
CA ALA A 289 -21.12 3.17 -5.15
C ALA A 289 -21.49 2.57 -3.79
N LEU A 290 -20.73 2.88 -2.72
CA LEU A 290 -21.04 2.43 -1.37
C LEU A 290 -22.33 3.06 -0.81
N LEU A 291 -22.60 4.32 -1.14
CA LEU A 291 -23.85 4.99 -0.78
C LEU A 291 -25.05 4.40 -1.53
N ALA A 292 -24.91 4.10 -2.82
CA ALA A 292 -25.92 3.39 -3.60
C ALA A 292 -26.20 1.98 -3.08
N ALA A 293 -25.14 1.24 -2.74
CA ALA A 293 -25.26 -0.05 -2.06
C ALA A 293 -26.02 0.06 -0.73
N THR A 294 -25.68 1.07 0.08
CA THR A 294 -26.34 1.30 1.37
C THR A 294 -27.81 1.64 1.18
N GLN A 295 -28.14 2.52 0.23
CA GLN A 295 -29.52 2.87 -0.10
C GLN A 295 -30.31 1.63 -0.55
N ALA A 296 -29.75 0.85 -1.48
CA ALA A 296 -30.40 -0.35 -1.99
C ALA A 296 -30.63 -1.40 -0.90
N LEU A 297 -29.71 -1.53 0.05
CA LEU A 297 -29.86 -2.42 1.21
C LEU A 297 -30.94 -1.93 2.19
N LEU A 298 -31.00 -0.63 2.46
CA LEU A 298 -32.04 -0.07 3.33
C LEU A 298 -33.44 -0.22 2.72
N VAL A 299 -33.56 -0.05 1.40
CA VAL A 299 -34.81 -0.28 0.66
C VAL A 299 -35.17 -1.76 0.65
N SER A 300 -34.23 -2.66 0.34
CA SER A 300 -34.52 -4.10 0.25
C SER A 300 -34.89 -4.73 1.59
N LEU A 301 -34.39 -4.19 2.70
CA LEU A 301 -34.77 -4.58 4.06
C LEU A 301 -36.07 -3.90 4.55
N ASN A 302 -36.74 -3.11 3.71
CA ASN A 302 -37.90 -2.30 4.06
C ASN A 302 -37.66 -1.36 5.27
N ILE A 303 -36.41 -0.90 5.47
CA ILE A 303 -36.07 0.07 6.53
C ILE A 303 -36.46 1.49 6.09
N ILE A 304 -36.27 1.79 4.80
CA ILE A 304 -36.71 3.04 4.18
C ILE A 304 -37.54 2.73 2.93
N PRO A 305 -38.55 3.55 2.60
CA PRO A 305 -39.26 3.40 1.34
C PRO A 305 -38.38 3.78 0.14
N ASP A 306 -38.67 3.22 -1.02
CA ASP A 306 -37.94 3.51 -2.25
C ASP A 306 -38.32 4.89 -2.80
N ALA A 307 -37.49 5.89 -2.49
CA ALA A 307 -37.68 7.26 -2.97
C ALA A 307 -37.67 7.38 -4.50
N SER A 308 -37.13 6.40 -5.24
CA SER A 308 -37.10 6.43 -6.71
C SER A 308 -38.45 6.17 -7.36
N GLN A 309 -39.37 5.51 -6.64
CA GLN A 309 -40.71 5.21 -7.13
C GLN A 309 -41.76 6.24 -6.69
N MET A 310 -41.31 7.32 -6.07
CA MET A 310 -42.20 8.35 -5.55
C MET A 310 -42.37 9.50 -6.53
N PRO A 311 -43.61 9.95 -6.81
CA PRO A 311 -43.85 11.06 -7.72
C PRO A 311 -43.16 12.35 -7.28
N ASN A 312 -43.16 12.63 -5.97
CA ASN A 312 -42.48 13.79 -5.40
C ASN A 312 -41.50 13.38 -4.30
N ALA A 313 -40.36 14.08 -4.23
CA ALA A 313 -39.36 13.86 -3.17
C ALA A 313 -39.91 14.12 -1.76
N ALA A 314 -40.97 14.93 -1.64
CA ALA A 314 -41.66 15.18 -0.37
C ALA A 314 -42.35 13.92 0.17
N ASP A 315 -42.85 13.05 -0.72
CA ASP A 315 -43.59 11.83 -0.36
C ASP A 315 -42.67 10.77 0.26
N ALA A 316 -41.37 10.82 -0.09
CA ALA A 316 -40.35 9.91 0.42
C ALA A 316 -39.91 10.21 1.85
N GLY A 317 -40.19 11.43 2.35
CA GLY A 317 -39.66 11.93 3.60
C GLY A 317 -38.18 12.35 3.49
N LEU A 318 -37.76 13.21 4.43
CA LEU A 318 -36.43 13.84 4.39
C LEU A 318 -35.29 12.82 4.35
N PHE A 319 -35.35 11.77 5.18
CA PHE A 319 -34.26 10.81 5.32
C PHE A 319 -34.10 9.90 4.08
N PRO A 320 -35.15 9.22 3.58
CA PRO A 320 -35.04 8.40 2.36
C PRO A 320 -34.69 9.22 1.11
N ALA A 321 -35.26 10.43 0.97
CA ALA A 321 -34.92 11.33 -0.12
C ALA A 321 -33.44 11.75 -0.06
N THR A 322 -32.90 12.06 1.12
CA THR A 322 -31.49 12.44 1.28
C THR A 322 -30.56 11.28 0.92
N ILE A 323 -30.85 10.07 1.39
CA ILE A 323 -30.06 8.88 1.06
C ILE A 323 -30.10 8.59 -0.45
N TYR A 324 -31.27 8.72 -1.07
CA TYR A 324 -31.42 8.57 -2.53
C TYR A 324 -30.58 9.61 -3.30
N ILE A 325 -30.67 10.89 -2.93
CA ILE A 325 -29.89 11.96 -3.56
C ILE A 325 -28.38 11.67 -3.43
N LEU A 326 -27.90 11.31 -2.24
CA LEU A 326 -26.50 10.97 -2.00
C LEU A 326 -26.03 9.76 -2.84
N SER A 327 -26.91 8.78 -3.06
CA SER A 327 -26.60 7.62 -3.89
C SER A 327 -26.60 7.88 -5.39
N LYS A 328 -27.44 8.82 -5.87
CA LYS A 328 -27.70 9.00 -7.30
C LYS A 328 -26.87 10.10 -7.93
N VAL A 329 -26.73 11.24 -7.25
CA VAL A 329 -26.10 12.46 -7.81
C VAL A 329 -24.67 12.18 -8.28
N GLY A 330 -23.92 11.40 -7.51
CA GLY A 330 -22.55 11.07 -7.87
C GLY A 330 -22.41 10.30 -9.18
N PHE A 331 -23.35 9.41 -9.51
CA PHE A 331 -23.36 8.70 -10.79
C PHE A 331 -23.86 9.60 -11.92
N SER A 332 -24.95 10.34 -11.70
CA SER A 332 -25.52 11.25 -12.71
C SER A 332 -24.53 12.34 -13.14
N LEU A 333 -23.72 12.87 -12.22
CA LEU A 333 -22.77 13.96 -12.48
C LEU A 333 -21.32 13.48 -12.66
N MET A 334 -21.08 12.18 -12.77
CA MET A 334 -19.72 11.62 -12.91
C MET A 334 -18.98 12.20 -14.13
N GLY A 335 -19.70 12.48 -15.22
CA GLY A 335 -19.16 13.15 -16.40
C GLY A 335 -18.46 14.48 -16.08
N VAL A 336 -18.99 15.28 -15.15
CA VAL A 336 -18.38 16.56 -14.73
C VAL A 336 -16.99 16.33 -14.14
N LEU A 337 -16.83 15.29 -13.32
CA LEU A 337 -15.55 14.94 -12.71
C LEU A 337 -14.54 14.41 -13.75
N PHE A 338 -15.03 13.69 -14.77
CA PHE A 338 -14.23 13.32 -15.94
C PHE A 338 -13.79 14.53 -16.75
N CYS A 339 -14.67 15.53 -16.93
CA CYS A 339 -14.34 16.79 -17.58
C CYS A 339 -13.17 17.49 -16.86
N ILE A 340 -13.29 17.64 -15.54
CA ILE A 340 -12.26 18.21 -14.66
C ILE A 340 -10.94 17.44 -14.75
N SER A 341 -10.99 16.11 -14.66
CA SER A 341 -9.78 15.27 -14.69
C SER A 341 -9.09 15.30 -16.04
N THR A 342 -9.86 15.36 -17.12
CA THR A 342 -9.35 15.50 -18.48
C THR A 342 -8.66 16.84 -18.64
N ALA A 343 -9.28 17.94 -18.21
CA ALA A 343 -8.64 19.26 -18.23
C ALA A 343 -7.34 19.26 -17.41
N LYS A 344 -7.35 18.68 -16.21
CA LYS A 344 -6.15 18.55 -15.38
C LYS A 344 -5.04 17.75 -16.07
N TYR A 345 -5.38 16.62 -16.71
CA TYR A 345 -4.43 15.78 -17.43
C TYR A 345 -3.78 16.53 -18.61
N PHE A 346 -4.57 17.28 -19.38
CA PHE A 346 -4.08 18.10 -20.49
C PHE A 346 -3.55 19.49 -20.06
N LYS A 347 -3.47 19.76 -18.75
CA LYS A 347 -3.00 21.04 -18.16
C LYS A 347 -3.84 22.26 -18.56
N GLY A 348 -5.15 22.08 -18.76
CA GLY A 348 -6.12 23.15 -18.98
C GLY A 348 -6.75 23.69 -17.69
N ASN A 349 -7.61 24.70 -17.84
CA ASN A 349 -8.29 25.33 -16.70
C ASN A 349 -9.37 24.43 -16.11
N VAL A 350 -9.14 23.98 -14.87
CA VAL A 350 -10.04 23.07 -14.15
C VAL A 350 -11.38 23.70 -13.78
N ILE A 351 -11.39 24.99 -13.41
CA ILE A 351 -12.62 25.70 -13.03
C ILE A 351 -13.51 25.86 -14.27
N MET A 352 -12.91 26.19 -15.41
CA MET A 352 -13.63 26.28 -16.69
C MET A 352 -14.21 24.92 -17.11
N ALA A 353 -13.44 23.83 -16.93
CA ALA A 353 -13.92 22.48 -17.19
C ALA A 353 -15.12 22.10 -16.30
N ALA A 354 -15.06 22.45 -15.01
CA ALA A 354 -16.16 22.23 -14.08
C ALA A 354 -17.42 22.97 -14.52
N LEU A 355 -17.29 24.24 -14.90
CA LEU A 355 -18.39 25.06 -15.40
C LEU A 355 -19.02 24.44 -16.66
N ILE A 356 -18.21 24.09 -17.67
CA ILE A 356 -18.69 23.45 -18.91
C ILE A 356 -19.42 22.13 -18.60
N GLY A 357 -18.85 21.29 -17.73
CA GLY A 357 -19.46 20.03 -17.32
C GLY A 357 -20.82 20.23 -16.64
N LEU A 358 -20.94 21.21 -15.75
CA LEU A 358 -22.21 21.57 -15.11
C LEU A 358 -23.23 22.11 -16.12
N THR A 359 -22.79 22.91 -17.09
CA THR A 359 -23.67 23.47 -18.14
C THR A 359 -24.32 22.38 -18.98
N ILE A 360 -23.56 21.37 -19.42
CA ILE A 360 -24.09 20.26 -20.23
C ILE A 360 -24.86 19.20 -19.43
N THR A 361 -24.96 19.39 -18.10
CA THR A 361 -25.82 18.61 -17.18
C THR A 361 -26.93 19.47 -16.57
N SER A 362 -27.23 20.63 -17.16
CA SER A 362 -28.27 21.51 -16.66
C SER A 362 -29.64 20.81 -16.63
N ARG A 363 -30.37 20.97 -15.52
CA ARG A 363 -31.73 20.44 -15.35
C ARG A 363 -32.71 20.93 -16.41
N MET A 364 -32.49 22.11 -16.97
CA MET A 364 -33.32 22.62 -18.07
C MET A 364 -33.28 21.68 -19.28
N LEU A 365 -32.19 20.92 -19.46
CA LEU A 365 -32.04 20.00 -20.58
C LEU A 365 -32.93 18.74 -20.49
N PHE A 366 -33.72 18.60 -19.42
CA PHE A 366 -34.55 17.43 -19.13
C PHE A 366 -36.05 17.72 -19.09
N SER A 367 -36.47 18.97 -19.27
CA SER A 367 -37.88 19.37 -19.15
C SER A 367 -38.37 20.08 -20.40
N GLY A 368 -39.38 19.50 -21.05
CA GLY A 368 -40.11 20.09 -22.16
C GLY A 368 -41.44 19.37 -22.39
N GLU A 369 -42.34 20.00 -23.13
CA GLU A 369 -43.60 19.37 -23.56
C GLU A 369 -43.31 18.30 -24.61
N VAL A 370 -43.82 17.08 -24.41
CA VAL A 370 -43.49 15.94 -25.27
C VAL A 370 -44.28 16.01 -26.56
N ILE A 371 -43.59 16.34 -27.66
CA ILE A 371 -44.13 16.30 -29.01
C ILE A 371 -43.77 14.96 -29.65
N ASP A 372 -44.75 14.33 -30.28
CA ASP A 372 -44.57 13.04 -30.95
C ASP A 372 -43.51 13.13 -32.05
N ILE A 373 -42.65 12.12 -32.12
CA ILE A 373 -41.44 12.16 -32.92
C ILE A 373 -41.71 12.20 -34.40
N GLU A 374 -42.85 11.72 -34.87
CA GLU A 374 -43.24 11.78 -36.27
C GLU A 374 -43.55 13.22 -36.69
N THR A 375 -44.16 14.00 -35.79
CA THR A 375 -44.60 15.39 -36.03
C THR A 375 -43.60 16.46 -35.59
N ALA A 376 -42.63 16.08 -34.73
CA ALA A 376 -41.63 16.97 -34.18
C ALA A 376 -40.73 17.63 -35.26
N LYS A 377 -40.51 18.93 -35.09
CA LYS A 377 -39.65 19.82 -35.90
C LYS A 377 -38.38 20.20 -35.12
N PHE A 378 -37.45 20.88 -35.79
CA PHE A 378 -36.24 21.42 -35.16
C PHE A 378 -36.62 22.28 -33.95
N GLY A 379 -36.03 21.96 -32.79
CA GLY A 379 -36.26 22.68 -31.53
C GLY A 379 -37.46 22.19 -30.73
N ASP A 380 -38.25 21.24 -31.23
CA ASP A 380 -39.31 20.60 -30.45
C ASP A 380 -38.70 19.61 -29.45
N TRP A 381 -39.25 19.58 -28.24
CA TRP A 381 -38.86 18.58 -27.25
C TRP A 381 -39.63 17.29 -27.54
N THR A 382 -38.92 16.20 -27.73
CA THR A 382 -39.51 14.90 -28.08
C THR A 382 -38.91 13.81 -27.22
N GLN A 383 -39.62 12.69 -27.12
CA GLN A 383 -39.18 11.51 -26.42
C GLN A 383 -39.16 10.33 -27.39
N SER A 384 -37.98 9.74 -27.56
CA SER A 384 -37.78 8.55 -28.36
C SER A 384 -37.44 7.36 -27.48
N ASP A 385 -37.99 6.19 -27.80
CA ASP A 385 -37.60 4.92 -27.17
C ASP A 385 -36.11 4.61 -27.34
N VAL A 386 -35.49 5.13 -28.42
CA VAL A 386 -34.11 4.82 -28.79
C VAL A 386 -33.12 5.87 -28.29
N ALA A 387 -33.47 7.17 -28.41
CA ALA A 387 -32.56 8.27 -28.07
C ALA A 387 -32.87 8.92 -26.70
N GLY A 388 -34.00 8.59 -26.09
CA GLY A 388 -34.51 9.23 -24.87
C GLY A 388 -35.15 10.59 -25.13
N PRO A 389 -35.39 11.39 -24.08
CA PRO A 389 -35.92 12.74 -24.19
C PRO A 389 -34.86 13.77 -24.62
N GLY A 390 -35.27 14.79 -25.38
CA GLY A 390 -34.44 15.96 -25.72
C GLY A 390 -35.01 16.83 -26.83
N TRP A 391 -34.34 17.93 -27.15
CA TRP A 391 -34.71 18.79 -28.28
C TRP A 391 -34.23 18.22 -29.60
N LEU A 392 -35.14 18.08 -30.54
CA LEU A 392 -34.84 17.55 -31.86
C LEU A 392 -33.98 18.54 -32.66
N LEU A 393 -32.81 18.08 -33.12
CA LEU A 393 -32.03 18.78 -34.14
C LEU A 393 -32.50 18.37 -35.53
N PHE A 394 -32.33 17.10 -35.87
CA PHE A 394 -32.73 16.54 -37.16
C PHE A 394 -32.87 15.03 -37.04
N LYS A 395 -33.48 14.41 -38.05
CA LYS A 395 -33.67 12.95 -38.12
C LYS A 395 -32.72 12.37 -39.15
N ILE A 396 -32.05 11.26 -38.81
CA ILE A 396 -31.32 10.43 -39.78
C ILE A 396 -32.12 9.14 -39.93
N GLY A 397 -32.95 9.06 -40.97
CA GLY A 397 -33.93 7.98 -41.11
C GLY A 397 -34.92 7.99 -39.96
N SER A 398 -35.06 6.86 -39.25
CA SER A 398 -35.89 6.73 -38.05
C SER A 398 -35.19 7.18 -36.76
N PHE A 399 -33.88 7.51 -36.81
CA PHE A 399 -33.12 7.85 -35.61
C PHE A 399 -33.12 9.37 -35.38
N PRO A 400 -33.64 9.86 -34.23
CA PRO A 400 -33.64 11.28 -33.91
C PRO A 400 -32.31 11.71 -33.29
N ILE A 401 -31.76 12.82 -33.77
CA ILE A 401 -30.58 13.46 -33.18
C ILE A 401 -31.08 14.53 -32.21
N LEU A 402 -30.84 14.32 -30.92
CA LEU A 402 -31.37 15.15 -29.85
C LEU A 402 -30.26 15.89 -29.10
N VAL A 403 -30.50 17.16 -28.79
CA VAL A 403 -29.79 17.86 -27.70
C VAL A 403 -30.47 17.48 -26.40
N LYS A 404 -29.72 16.86 -25.49
CA LYS A 404 -30.21 16.42 -24.20
C LYS A 404 -29.19 16.69 -23.11
N GLY A 405 -29.60 16.57 -21.86
CA GLY A 405 -28.65 16.56 -20.75
C GLY A 405 -27.83 15.28 -20.78
N TYR A 406 -26.51 15.41 -20.62
CA TYR A 406 -25.58 14.29 -20.72
C TYR A 406 -25.34 13.60 -19.37
N GLU A 407 -26.35 13.57 -18.48
CA GLU A 407 -26.24 12.84 -17.21
C GLU A 407 -25.94 11.36 -17.45
N GLY A 408 -24.97 10.81 -16.72
CA GLY A 408 -24.53 9.41 -16.88
C GLY A 408 -23.64 9.11 -18.10
N SER A 409 -23.46 10.05 -19.04
CA SER A 409 -22.49 9.90 -20.14
C SER A 409 -21.07 10.28 -19.71
N VAL A 410 -20.07 9.69 -20.37
CA VAL A 410 -18.64 9.96 -20.08
C VAL A 410 -17.93 10.57 -21.29
N LEU A 411 -18.21 10.06 -22.51
CA LEU A 411 -17.48 10.48 -23.70
C LEU A 411 -17.67 11.97 -24.05
N PRO A 412 -18.89 12.54 -23.99
CA PRO A 412 -19.12 13.97 -24.27
C PRO A 412 -18.30 14.89 -23.37
N PHE A 413 -18.12 14.55 -22.09
CA PHE A 413 -17.38 15.37 -21.12
C PHE A 413 -15.87 15.35 -21.37
N ILE A 414 -15.33 14.18 -21.72
CA ILE A 414 -13.92 14.04 -22.09
C ILE A 414 -13.66 14.87 -23.35
N ALA A 415 -14.54 14.78 -24.35
CA ALA A 415 -14.43 15.56 -25.58
C ALA A 415 -14.55 17.07 -25.32
N ALA A 416 -15.50 17.50 -24.48
CA ALA A 416 -15.66 18.90 -24.09
C ALA A 416 -14.40 19.46 -23.42
N ALA A 417 -13.80 18.70 -22.49
CA ALA A 417 -12.56 19.11 -21.83
C ALA A 417 -11.38 19.18 -22.81
N ILE A 418 -11.23 18.19 -23.69
CA ILE A 418 -10.18 18.18 -24.73
C ILE A 418 -10.36 19.41 -25.62
N LEU A 419 -11.57 19.63 -26.15
CA LEU A 419 -11.89 20.77 -26.99
C LEU A 419 -11.58 22.09 -26.27
N MET A 420 -11.97 22.22 -24.99
CA MET A 420 -11.67 23.39 -24.18
C MET A 420 -10.17 23.65 -24.08
N VAL A 421 -9.34 22.64 -23.78
CA VAL A 421 -7.88 22.85 -23.68
C VAL A 421 -7.28 23.27 -25.02
N TYR A 422 -7.68 22.65 -26.13
CA TYR A 422 -7.16 23.01 -27.44
C TYR A 422 -7.63 24.39 -27.89
N LEU A 423 -8.91 24.71 -27.67
CA LEU A 423 -9.50 25.98 -28.06
C LEU A 423 -8.97 27.14 -27.21
N ASP A 424 -8.77 26.95 -25.90
CA ASP A 424 -8.16 27.94 -25.01
C ASP A 424 -6.74 28.29 -25.45
N ASN A 425 -5.91 27.29 -25.75
CA ASN A 425 -4.55 27.50 -26.26
C ASN A 425 -4.55 28.16 -27.64
N TRP A 426 -5.51 27.82 -28.50
CA TRP A 426 -5.64 28.41 -29.83
C TRP A 426 -6.06 29.88 -29.74
N ILE A 427 -7.11 30.21 -28.99
CA ILE A 427 -7.55 31.61 -28.77
C ILE A 427 -6.42 32.41 -28.14
N LYS A 428 -5.69 31.83 -27.18
CA LYS A 428 -4.52 32.44 -26.56
C LYS A 428 -3.42 32.83 -27.55
N SER A 429 -3.28 32.11 -28.66
CA SER A 429 -2.23 32.37 -29.65
C SER A 429 -2.45 33.64 -30.48
N TRP A 430 -3.70 34.12 -30.61
CA TRP A 430 -4.03 35.25 -31.49
C TRP A 430 -4.78 36.41 -30.79
N ILE A 431 -5.37 36.20 -29.61
CA ILE A 431 -6.11 37.25 -28.91
C ILE A 431 -5.18 38.30 -28.30
N ASN A 432 -5.55 39.58 -28.41
CA ASN A 432 -4.77 40.69 -27.84
C ASN A 432 -4.76 40.60 -26.29
N PRO A 433 -3.60 40.77 -25.61
CA PRO A 433 -3.49 40.72 -24.15
C PRO A 433 -4.44 41.65 -23.38
N THR A 434 -4.81 42.79 -23.97
CA THR A 434 -5.68 43.80 -23.33
C THR A 434 -7.09 43.28 -23.09
N VAL A 435 -7.60 42.47 -24.03
CA VAL A 435 -8.98 41.94 -24.00
C VAL A 435 -9.01 40.47 -23.60
N ASP A 436 -7.84 39.83 -23.50
CA ASP A 436 -7.66 38.43 -23.17
C ASP A 436 -8.49 38.00 -21.95
N ILE A 437 -8.28 38.66 -20.82
CA ILE A 437 -8.86 38.28 -19.53
C ILE A 437 -10.40 38.25 -19.55
N ILE A 438 -11.02 39.04 -20.44
CA ILE A 438 -12.47 39.14 -20.60
C ILE A 438 -12.95 38.17 -21.68
N PHE A 439 -12.39 38.26 -22.88
CA PHE A 439 -12.94 37.60 -24.06
C PHE A 439 -12.47 36.16 -24.23
N ARG A 440 -11.25 35.79 -23.83
CA ARG A 440 -10.80 34.40 -23.97
C ARG A 440 -11.68 33.44 -23.16
N PRO A 441 -11.92 33.64 -21.85
CA PRO A 441 -12.78 32.74 -21.09
C PRO A 441 -14.21 32.68 -21.64
N PHE A 442 -14.77 33.83 -22.05
CA PHE A 442 -16.10 33.93 -22.66
C PHE A 442 -16.22 33.13 -23.97
N LEU A 443 -15.26 33.32 -24.89
CA LEU A 443 -15.26 32.64 -26.19
C LEU A 443 -15.05 31.14 -26.02
N VAL A 444 -14.10 30.73 -25.17
CA VAL A 444 -13.85 29.31 -24.88
C VAL A 444 -15.09 28.65 -24.29
N TYR A 445 -15.67 29.24 -23.25
CA TYR A 445 -16.85 28.69 -22.58
C TYR A 445 -18.04 28.54 -23.54
N THR A 446 -18.36 29.60 -24.29
CA THR A 446 -19.50 29.62 -25.20
C THR A 446 -19.31 28.64 -26.35
N ALA A 447 -18.16 28.69 -27.03
CA ALA A 447 -17.90 27.84 -28.18
C ALA A 447 -17.84 26.36 -27.79
N VAL A 448 -17.22 26.01 -26.66
CA VAL A 448 -17.16 24.61 -26.20
C VAL A 448 -18.54 24.12 -25.78
N SER A 449 -19.30 24.91 -25.04
CA SER A 449 -20.64 24.49 -24.58
C SER A 449 -21.59 24.27 -25.75
N VAL A 450 -21.62 25.21 -26.72
CA VAL A 450 -22.44 25.08 -27.93
C VAL A 450 -21.98 23.91 -28.79
N ALA A 451 -20.67 23.80 -29.07
CA ALA A 451 -20.16 22.69 -29.86
C ALA A 451 -20.44 21.33 -29.18
N THR A 452 -20.37 21.27 -27.85
CA THR A 452 -20.66 20.04 -27.12
C THR A 452 -22.15 19.68 -27.20
N LEU A 453 -23.06 20.61 -26.96
CA LEU A 453 -24.50 20.34 -26.99
C LEU A 453 -25.00 19.97 -28.40
N PHE A 454 -24.51 20.65 -29.44
CA PHE A 454 -25.06 20.52 -30.79
C PHE A 454 -24.28 19.58 -31.72
N ILE A 455 -23.00 19.30 -31.43
CA ILE A 455 -22.13 18.51 -32.33
C ILE A 455 -21.55 17.30 -31.60
N PHE A 456 -20.68 17.52 -30.62
CA PHE A 456 -19.92 16.42 -30.00
C PHE A 456 -20.80 15.51 -29.16
N GLY A 457 -21.74 16.08 -28.41
CA GLY A 457 -22.67 15.35 -27.56
C GLY A 457 -23.56 14.42 -28.37
N PRO A 458 -24.30 14.88 -29.40
CA PRO A 458 -25.10 14.00 -30.23
C PRO A 458 -24.24 12.97 -30.99
N ALA A 459 -23.10 13.38 -31.55
CA ALA A 459 -22.20 12.46 -32.26
C ALA A 459 -21.64 11.35 -31.36
N LEU A 460 -21.16 11.69 -30.16
CA LEU A 460 -20.62 10.72 -29.20
C LEU A 460 -21.74 9.92 -28.52
N GLY A 461 -22.93 10.49 -28.36
CA GLY A 461 -24.12 9.75 -27.93
C GLY A 461 -24.50 8.64 -28.91
N MET A 462 -24.36 8.86 -30.22
CA MET A 462 -24.53 7.79 -31.21
C MET A 462 -23.46 6.69 -31.08
N VAL A 463 -22.23 7.06 -30.73
CA VAL A 463 -21.16 6.09 -30.45
C VAL A 463 -21.49 5.27 -29.20
N GLU A 464 -21.95 5.91 -28.12
CA GLU A 464 -22.40 5.23 -26.89
C GLU A 464 -23.58 4.30 -27.17
N PHE A 465 -24.55 4.73 -27.98
CA PHE A 465 -25.68 3.91 -28.41
C PHE A 465 -25.22 2.71 -29.25
N GLY A 466 -24.33 2.92 -30.23
CA GLY A 466 -23.77 1.83 -31.04
C GLY A 466 -23.02 0.81 -30.19
N LEU A 467 -22.25 1.27 -29.19
CA LEU A 467 -21.58 0.40 -28.23
C LEU A 467 -22.59 -0.41 -27.41
N SER A 468 -23.70 0.21 -27.00
CA SER A 468 -24.81 -0.48 -26.32
C SER A 468 -25.41 -1.60 -27.19
N GLN A 469 -25.68 -1.32 -28.47
CA GLN A 469 -26.22 -2.31 -29.41
C GLN A 469 -25.24 -3.49 -29.63
N ILE A 470 -23.94 -3.21 -29.71
CA ILE A 470 -22.91 -4.25 -29.77
C ILE A 470 -22.94 -5.11 -28.50
N CYS A 471 -23.13 -4.50 -27.33
CA CYS A 471 -23.22 -5.24 -26.08
C CYS A 471 -24.47 -6.12 -26.05
N ILE A 472 -25.64 -5.59 -26.44
CA ILE A 472 -26.91 -6.35 -26.52
C ILE A 472 -26.80 -7.53 -27.50
N LEU A 473 -25.93 -7.46 -28.52
CA LEU A 473 -25.66 -8.61 -29.40
C LEU A 473 -25.12 -9.82 -28.61
N PHE A 474 -24.37 -9.62 -27.54
CA PHE A 474 -23.93 -10.72 -26.67
C PHE A 474 -25.11 -11.40 -25.96
N GLU A 475 -26.17 -10.69 -25.60
CA GLU A 475 -27.36 -11.35 -25.00
C GLU A 475 -28.12 -12.21 -26.01
N LYS A 476 -28.04 -11.87 -27.30
CA LYS A 476 -28.70 -12.64 -28.37
C LYS A 476 -27.99 -13.95 -28.68
N ILE A 477 -26.74 -14.14 -28.25
CA ILE A 477 -26.02 -15.39 -28.45
C ILE A 477 -26.64 -16.47 -27.55
N PRO A 478 -27.15 -17.58 -28.11
CA PRO A 478 -27.95 -18.56 -27.37
C PRO A 478 -27.13 -19.31 -26.32
N LEU A 479 -27.84 -20.02 -25.44
CA LEU A 479 -27.27 -20.89 -24.39
C LEU A 479 -26.37 -20.15 -23.39
N GLY A 480 -26.59 -18.84 -23.20
CA GLY A 480 -25.78 -18.01 -22.31
C GLY A 480 -24.33 -17.79 -22.74
N LEU A 481 -23.93 -18.22 -23.94
CA LEU A 481 -22.53 -18.16 -24.40
C LEU A 481 -22.03 -16.72 -24.61
N GLY A 482 -22.91 -15.80 -25.00
CA GLY A 482 -22.49 -14.41 -25.14
C GLY A 482 -22.30 -13.72 -23.79
N ILE A 483 -23.13 -14.04 -22.80
CA ILE A 483 -22.94 -13.55 -21.41
C ILE A 483 -21.65 -14.14 -20.81
N ALA A 484 -21.35 -15.41 -21.11
CA ALA A 484 -20.07 -16.03 -20.76
C ALA A 484 -18.87 -15.26 -21.33
N LEU A 485 -18.90 -14.95 -22.63
CA LEU A 485 -17.83 -14.22 -23.29
C LEU A 485 -17.69 -12.79 -22.74
N PHE A 486 -18.81 -12.11 -22.51
CA PHE A 486 -18.83 -10.77 -21.92
C PHE A 486 -18.21 -10.76 -20.52
N ALA A 487 -18.64 -11.66 -19.62
CA ALA A 487 -18.11 -11.77 -18.26
C ALA A 487 -16.62 -12.13 -18.25
N MET A 488 -16.17 -13.00 -19.17
CA MET A 488 -14.76 -13.36 -19.32
C MET A 488 -13.89 -12.17 -19.75
N LEU A 489 -14.39 -11.33 -20.66
CA LEU A 489 -13.68 -10.16 -21.17
C LEU A 489 -13.73 -8.95 -20.25
N TRP A 490 -14.69 -8.91 -19.30
CA TRP A 490 -14.90 -7.78 -18.39
C TRP A 490 -13.60 -7.32 -17.72
N GLN A 491 -12.83 -8.24 -17.15
CA GLN A 491 -11.61 -7.89 -16.43
C GLN A 491 -10.44 -7.48 -17.34
N VAL A 492 -10.49 -7.86 -18.62
CA VAL A 492 -9.56 -7.33 -19.63
C VAL A 492 -9.89 -5.87 -19.94
N MET A 493 -11.18 -5.51 -19.96
CA MET A 493 -11.62 -4.11 -20.12
C MET A 493 -11.33 -3.26 -18.87
N VAL A 494 -11.27 -3.88 -17.69
CA VAL A 494 -10.81 -3.21 -16.46
C VAL A 494 -9.36 -2.74 -16.61
N LEU A 495 -8.48 -3.56 -17.20
CA LEU A 495 -7.07 -3.19 -17.43
C LEU A 495 -6.90 -1.92 -18.27
N SER A 496 -7.81 -1.67 -19.21
CA SER A 496 -7.76 -0.51 -20.11
C SER A 496 -8.63 0.66 -19.65
N GLY A 497 -9.44 0.50 -18.59
CA GLY A 497 -10.40 1.53 -18.14
C GLY A 497 -11.66 1.66 -19.01
N VAL A 498 -11.75 0.96 -20.15
CA VAL A 498 -12.87 1.08 -21.10
C VAL A 498 -14.17 0.49 -20.53
N HIS A 499 -14.07 -0.41 -19.55
CA HIS A 499 -15.21 -1.03 -18.88
C HIS A 499 -16.23 -0.02 -18.33
N VAL A 500 -15.80 1.15 -17.83
CA VAL A 500 -16.72 2.20 -17.32
C VAL A 500 -17.60 2.75 -18.44
N ALA A 501 -17.03 3.02 -19.61
CA ALA A 501 -17.80 3.47 -20.77
C ALA A 501 -18.77 2.37 -21.24
N VAL A 502 -18.32 1.11 -21.24
CA VAL A 502 -19.14 -0.04 -21.64
C VAL A 502 -20.35 -0.21 -20.72
N ILE A 503 -20.18 -0.18 -19.39
CA ILE A 503 -21.33 -0.33 -18.47
C ILE A 503 -22.30 0.86 -18.57
N MET A 504 -21.81 2.09 -18.68
CA MET A 504 -22.69 3.25 -18.86
C MET A 504 -23.48 3.15 -20.17
N SER A 505 -22.84 2.72 -21.27
CA SER A 505 -23.55 2.50 -22.54
C SER A 505 -24.60 1.39 -22.44
N ILE A 506 -24.32 0.30 -21.71
CA ILE A 506 -25.31 -0.75 -21.44
C ILE A 506 -26.49 -0.15 -20.67
N MET A 507 -26.25 0.56 -19.57
CA MET A 507 -27.32 1.15 -18.74
C MET A 507 -28.18 2.15 -19.51
N ILE A 508 -27.58 3.02 -20.32
CA ILE A 508 -28.30 3.99 -21.17
C ILE A 508 -29.26 3.28 -22.14
N GLY A 509 -28.81 2.18 -22.76
CA GLY A 509 -29.63 1.43 -23.71
C GLY A 509 -30.58 0.41 -23.08
N THR A 510 -30.62 0.30 -21.75
CA THR A 510 -31.42 -0.72 -21.05
C THR A 510 -32.13 -0.15 -19.82
N LEU A 511 -31.40 -0.01 -18.71
CA LEU A 511 -31.93 0.33 -17.40
C LEU A 511 -32.39 1.79 -17.25
N PHE A 512 -31.94 2.68 -18.13
CA PHE A 512 -32.37 4.09 -18.18
C PHE A 512 -33.44 4.37 -19.24
N GLN A 513 -33.91 3.34 -19.96
CA GLN A 513 -35.05 3.48 -20.86
C GLN A 513 -36.37 3.50 -20.07
N SER A 514 -37.40 4.08 -20.68
CA SER A 514 -38.77 4.07 -20.17
C SER A 514 -39.68 3.56 -21.29
N PRO A 515 -40.19 2.31 -21.22
CA PRO A 515 -40.03 1.35 -20.12
C PRO A 515 -38.61 0.77 -20.03
N VAL A 516 -38.23 0.31 -18.83
CA VAL A 516 -36.93 -0.34 -18.56
C VAL A 516 -36.83 -1.63 -19.39
N VAL A 517 -35.67 -1.85 -20.01
CA VAL A 517 -35.35 -3.11 -20.69
C VAL A 517 -34.45 -3.96 -19.79
N PRO A 518 -34.92 -5.10 -19.24
CA PRO A 518 -34.10 -5.93 -18.36
C PRO A 518 -32.93 -6.59 -19.10
N THR A 519 -31.75 -6.62 -18.47
CA THR A 519 -30.50 -7.10 -19.08
C THR A 519 -29.68 -7.95 -18.11
N SER A 520 -29.05 -9.03 -18.60
CA SER A 520 -28.10 -9.84 -17.83
C SER A 520 -26.69 -9.25 -17.84
N LEU A 521 -26.37 -8.37 -18.79
CA LEU A 521 -25.02 -7.80 -18.96
C LEU A 521 -24.60 -6.91 -17.79
N ASP A 522 -25.54 -6.18 -17.20
CA ASP A 522 -25.29 -5.32 -16.03
C ASP A 522 -24.76 -6.14 -14.85
N ILE A 523 -25.50 -7.18 -14.44
CA ILE A 523 -25.10 -8.08 -13.35
C ILE A 523 -23.96 -9.03 -13.72
N ALA A 524 -23.68 -9.25 -15.02
CA ALA A 524 -22.50 -9.98 -15.48
C ALA A 524 -21.18 -9.24 -15.14
N THR A 525 -21.21 -7.92 -14.93
CA THR A 525 -20.03 -7.17 -14.46
C THR A 525 -19.60 -7.59 -13.06
N ALA A 526 -20.55 -7.86 -12.17
CA ALA A 526 -20.29 -8.38 -10.83
C ALA A 526 -19.67 -9.78 -10.88
N ILE A 527 -20.18 -10.66 -11.76
CA ILE A 527 -19.58 -11.97 -12.05
C ILE A 527 -18.13 -11.83 -12.51
N GLY A 528 -17.85 -10.86 -13.40
CA GLY A 528 -16.50 -10.52 -13.80
C GLY A 528 -15.59 -10.23 -12.59
N SER A 529 -16.06 -9.43 -11.63
CA SER A 529 -15.31 -9.08 -10.41
C SER A 529 -15.08 -10.30 -9.49
N PHE A 530 -16.09 -11.13 -9.31
CA PHE A 530 -16.00 -12.34 -8.50
C PHE A 530 -15.13 -13.42 -9.11
N GLY A 531 -14.94 -13.42 -10.43
CA GLY A 531 -13.92 -14.24 -11.08
C GLY A 531 -12.52 -13.92 -10.53
N GLN A 532 -12.19 -12.64 -10.35
CA GLN A 532 -10.90 -12.23 -9.77
C GLN A 532 -10.84 -12.47 -8.25
N VAL A 533 -11.97 -12.39 -7.54
CA VAL A 533 -12.05 -12.85 -6.13
C VAL A 533 -11.72 -14.33 -6.03
N GLY A 534 -12.31 -15.17 -6.90
CA GLY A 534 -11.98 -16.58 -7.01
C GLY A 534 -10.50 -16.81 -7.31
N ALA A 535 -9.94 -16.08 -8.28
CA ALA A 535 -8.52 -16.17 -8.59
C ALA A 535 -7.62 -15.76 -7.42
N ALA A 536 -7.98 -14.72 -6.68
CA ALA A 536 -7.28 -14.30 -5.47
C ALA A 536 -7.29 -15.41 -4.41
N ILE A 537 -8.44 -16.04 -4.18
CA ILE A 537 -8.59 -17.19 -3.26
C ILE A 537 -7.71 -18.35 -3.72
N GLY A 538 -7.77 -18.73 -5.01
CA GLY A 538 -6.91 -19.77 -5.57
C GLY A 538 -5.42 -19.46 -5.40
N LEU A 539 -5.01 -18.22 -5.63
CA LEU A 539 -3.63 -17.78 -5.45
C LEU A 539 -3.19 -17.87 -3.98
N ILE A 540 -4.05 -17.53 -3.01
CA ILE A 540 -3.78 -17.65 -1.56
C ILE A 540 -3.47 -19.11 -1.16
N PHE A 541 -4.10 -20.09 -1.80
CA PHE A 541 -3.83 -21.50 -1.56
C PHE A 541 -2.53 -21.99 -2.20
N VAL A 542 -2.18 -21.50 -3.39
CA VAL A 542 -0.99 -21.92 -4.13
C VAL A 542 0.29 -21.24 -3.62
N THR A 543 0.21 -19.95 -3.30
CA THR A 543 1.39 -19.15 -2.97
C THR A 543 1.98 -19.46 -1.58
N ARG A 544 3.30 -19.57 -1.53
CA ARG A 544 4.16 -19.72 -0.36
C ARG A 544 4.84 -18.41 0.01
N ASN A 545 4.81 -17.40 -0.87
CA ASN A 545 5.18 -16.03 -0.52
C ASN A 545 4.17 -15.45 0.49
N SER A 546 4.59 -15.35 1.75
CA SER A 546 3.71 -14.87 2.84
C SER A 546 3.28 -13.41 2.65
N GLN A 547 4.11 -12.57 2.01
CA GLN A 547 3.76 -11.19 1.73
C GLN A 547 2.65 -11.10 0.68
N LEU A 548 2.80 -11.82 -0.44
CA LEU A 548 1.79 -11.88 -1.50
C LEU A 548 0.49 -12.48 -0.97
N LYS A 549 0.57 -13.52 -0.13
CA LYS A 549 -0.60 -14.14 0.51
C LYS A 549 -1.39 -13.13 1.35
N ASN A 550 -0.70 -12.40 2.24
CA ASN A 550 -1.35 -11.46 3.14
C ASN A 550 -1.90 -10.24 2.40
N TYR A 551 -1.17 -9.73 1.39
CA TYR A 551 -1.67 -8.67 0.51
C TYR A 551 -2.95 -9.11 -0.20
N THR A 552 -2.92 -10.26 -0.88
CA THR A 552 -4.07 -10.80 -1.63
C THR A 552 -5.27 -11.02 -0.72
N THR A 553 -5.05 -11.51 0.49
CA THR A 553 -6.10 -11.69 1.52
C THR A 553 -6.73 -10.35 1.90
N GLY A 554 -5.92 -9.30 2.11
CA GLY A 554 -6.40 -7.97 2.43
C GLY A 554 -7.24 -7.32 1.32
N CYS A 555 -7.01 -7.69 0.06
CA CYS A 555 -7.76 -7.16 -1.09
C CYS A 555 -9.12 -7.83 -1.32
N LEU A 556 -9.41 -8.99 -0.69
CA LEU A 556 -10.66 -9.73 -0.92
C LEU A 556 -11.90 -8.89 -0.59
N ALA A 557 -11.86 -8.11 0.50
CA ALA A 557 -12.98 -7.27 0.91
C ALA A 557 -13.37 -6.25 -0.18
N ALA A 558 -12.38 -5.61 -0.80
CA ALA A 558 -12.62 -4.70 -1.93
C ALA A 558 -13.18 -5.44 -3.15
N GLY A 559 -12.65 -6.63 -3.44
CA GLY A 559 -13.13 -7.49 -4.53
C GLY A 559 -14.60 -7.89 -4.36
N PHE A 560 -15.03 -8.23 -3.14
CA PHE A 560 -16.45 -8.52 -2.85
C PHE A 560 -17.36 -7.30 -3.04
N LEU A 561 -16.83 -6.09 -2.89
CA LEU A 561 -17.54 -4.84 -3.18
C LEU A 561 -17.50 -4.46 -4.67
N GLY A 562 -17.03 -5.36 -5.54
CA GLY A 562 -16.97 -5.15 -6.99
C GLY A 562 -15.71 -4.42 -7.48
N ILE A 563 -14.74 -4.16 -6.60
CA ILE A 563 -13.51 -3.41 -6.90
C ILE A 563 -12.37 -4.42 -7.10
N SER A 564 -12.13 -4.81 -8.35
CA SER A 564 -11.15 -5.84 -8.70
C SER A 564 -9.73 -5.32 -8.90
N GLU A 565 -9.53 -4.01 -9.02
CA GLU A 565 -8.25 -3.38 -9.35
C GLU A 565 -7.13 -3.71 -8.35
N PRO A 566 -7.34 -3.66 -7.02
CA PRO A 566 -6.30 -4.02 -6.06
C PRO A 566 -5.86 -5.48 -6.17
N ILE A 567 -6.80 -6.37 -6.52
CA ILE A 567 -6.53 -7.79 -6.77
C ILE A 567 -5.77 -7.97 -8.07
N ILE A 568 -6.25 -7.36 -9.15
CA ILE A 568 -5.65 -7.46 -10.49
C ILE A 568 -4.23 -6.97 -10.46
N TYR A 569 -4.02 -5.70 -10.14
CA TYR A 569 -2.70 -5.11 -10.30
C TYR A 569 -1.72 -5.54 -9.21
N GLY A 570 -2.21 -5.89 -8.02
CA GLY A 570 -1.35 -6.26 -6.90
C GLY A 570 -1.08 -7.76 -6.78
N ALA A 571 -1.95 -8.62 -7.29
CA ALA A 571 -1.86 -10.07 -7.08
C ALA A 571 -1.94 -10.90 -8.37
N THR A 572 -3.02 -10.76 -9.15
CA THR A 572 -3.32 -11.71 -10.23
C THR A 572 -2.67 -11.36 -11.57
N LEU A 573 -2.49 -10.09 -11.92
CA LEU A 573 -1.84 -9.66 -13.17
C LEU A 573 -0.31 -9.85 -13.16
N PRO A 574 0.43 -9.55 -12.06
CA PRO A 574 1.86 -9.84 -11.98
C PRO A 574 2.16 -11.33 -12.20
N LYS A 575 1.21 -12.19 -11.83
CA LYS A 575 1.23 -13.61 -12.10
C LYS A 575 0.13 -13.92 -13.12
N ILE A 576 0.30 -13.53 -14.38
CA ILE A 576 -0.71 -13.57 -15.45
C ILE A 576 -1.66 -14.80 -15.50
N ARG A 577 -1.22 -15.98 -15.04
CA ARG A 577 -2.04 -17.20 -15.02
C ARG A 577 -3.20 -17.13 -14.02
N PRO A 578 -3.02 -16.71 -12.76
CA PRO A 578 -4.11 -16.35 -11.87
C PRO A 578 -5.13 -15.39 -12.48
N PHE A 579 -4.68 -14.33 -13.17
CA PHE A 579 -5.60 -13.42 -13.84
C PHE A 579 -6.49 -14.14 -14.87
N ILE A 580 -5.88 -15.00 -15.70
CA ILE A 580 -6.60 -15.84 -16.67
C ILE A 580 -7.56 -16.81 -15.97
N GLY A 581 -7.14 -17.43 -14.87
CA GLY A 581 -7.99 -18.30 -14.05
C GLY A 581 -9.27 -17.58 -13.59
N GLY A 582 -9.14 -16.32 -13.18
CA GLY A 582 -10.27 -15.48 -12.82
C GLY A 582 -11.18 -15.14 -13.99
N CYS A 583 -10.63 -14.84 -15.17
CA CYS A 583 -11.43 -14.61 -16.38
C CYS A 583 -12.19 -15.88 -16.81
N ILE A 584 -11.58 -17.06 -16.69
CA ILE A 584 -12.26 -18.34 -16.99
C ILE A 584 -13.40 -18.58 -15.99
N GLY A 585 -13.15 -18.35 -14.69
CA GLY A 585 -14.19 -18.46 -13.67
C GLY A 585 -15.36 -17.51 -13.94
N ALA A 586 -15.07 -16.25 -14.30
CA ALA A 586 -16.09 -15.28 -14.72
C ALA A 586 -16.86 -15.74 -15.96
N GLY A 587 -16.19 -16.35 -16.94
CA GLY A 587 -16.84 -16.92 -18.11
C GLY A 587 -17.82 -18.03 -17.77
N ILE A 588 -17.45 -18.95 -16.86
CA ILE A 588 -18.34 -20.04 -16.41
C ILE A 588 -19.52 -19.47 -15.60
N GLY A 589 -19.25 -18.49 -14.74
CA GLY A 589 -20.27 -17.74 -14.02
C GLY A 589 -21.28 -17.05 -14.94
N GLY A 590 -20.76 -16.35 -15.96
CA GLY A 590 -21.56 -15.63 -16.94
C GLY A 590 -22.36 -16.58 -17.82
N TRP A 591 -21.79 -17.75 -18.13
CA TRP A 591 -22.51 -18.82 -18.82
C TRP A 591 -23.71 -19.30 -18.02
N LEU A 592 -23.51 -19.63 -16.72
CA LEU A 592 -24.60 -20.04 -15.84
C LEU A 592 -25.64 -18.95 -15.66
N LEU A 593 -25.21 -17.69 -15.49
CA LEU A 593 -26.08 -16.52 -15.41
C LEU A 593 -26.98 -16.40 -16.65
N GLY A 594 -26.40 -16.57 -17.83
CA GLY A 594 -27.14 -16.51 -19.10
C GLY A 594 -28.05 -17.72 -19.34
N LEU A 595 -27.67 -18.91 -18.90
CA LEU A 595 -28.52 -20.10 -18.95
C LEU A 595 -29.75 -19.97 -18.05
N LEU A 596 -29.58 -19.38 -16.87
CA LEU A 596 -30.66 -19.14 -15.92
C LEU A 596 -31.50 -17.91 -16.28
N ASN A 597 -31.10 -17.14 -17.29
CA ASN A 597 -31.79 -15.96 -17.81
C ASN A 597 -32.11 -14.92 -16.72
N ILE A 598 -31.21 -14.76 -15.75
CA ILE A 598 -31.35 -13.79 -14.66
C ILE A 598 -31.02 -12.40 -15.20
N LYS A 599 -31.86 -11.41 -14.92
CA LYS A 599 -31.73 -10.05 -15.46
C LYS A 599 -31.81 -8.99 -14.36
N ALA A 600 -31.04 -7.93 -14.55
CA ALA A 600 -31.22 -6.68 -13.86
C ALA A 600 -32.49 -6.00 -14.35
N SER A 601 -33.34 -5.53 -13.44
CA SER A 601 -34.53 -4.71 -13.74
C SER A 601 -34.44 -3.30 -13.17
N VAL A 602 -33.44 -3.04 -12.32
CA VAL A 602 -33.17 -1.71 -11.76
C VAL A 602 -31.66 -1.53 -11.65
N VAL A 603 -31.22 -0.28 -11.58
CA VAL A 603 -29.81 0.03 -11.30
C VAL A 603 -29.49 -0.30 -9.84
N SER A 604 -28.38 -1.01 -9.61
CA SER A 604 -27.96 -1.48 -8.28
C SER A 604 -26.54 -1.07 -7.90
N GLY A 605 -26.16 -1.38 -6.66
CA GLY A 605 -24.78 -1.23 -6.20
C GLY A 605 -23.82 -2.27 -6.78
N LEU A 606 -22.51 -2.02 -6.63
CA LEU A 606 -21.46 -2.91 -7.15
C LEU A 606 -21.25 -4.16 -6.28
N GLY A 607 -20.64 -5.20 -6.86
CA GLY A 607 -20.23 -6.40 -6.14
C GLY A 607 -21.41 -7.15 -5.52
N VAL A 608 -21.33 -7.49 -4.24
CA VAL A 608 -22.41 -8.20 -3.51
C VAL A 608 -23.73 -7.43 -3.47
N PHE A 609 -23.71 -6.13 -3.69
CA PHE A 609 -24.93 -5.32 -3.72
C PHE A 609 -25.64 -5.40 -5.08
N SER A 610 -25.03 -5.99 -6.10
CA SER A 610 -25.67 -6.19 -7.40
C SER A 610 -26.90 -7.10 -7.35
N ILE A 611 -27.07 -7.86 -6.25
CA ILE A 611 -28.26 -8.67 -6.03
C ILE A 611 -29.55 -7.85 -5.98
N THR A 612 -29.46 -6.56 -5.60
CA THR A 612 -30.64 -5.69 -5.54
C THR A 612 -31.13 -5.27 -6.92
N ALA A 613 -30.36 -5.49 -8.00
CA ALA A 613 -30.85 -5.30 -9.37
C ALA A 613 -31.80 -6.41 -9.82
N VAL A 614 -31.75 -7.58 -9.17
CA VAL A 614 -32.52 -8.76 -9.54
C VAL A 614 -33.83 -8.79 -8.77
N SER A 615 -34.94 -8.91 -9.51
CA SER A 615 -36.27 -9.01 -8.92
C SER A 615 -36.63 -10.46 -8.63
N GLY A 616 -37.25 -10.70 -7.47
CA GLY A 616 -37.71 -12.04 -7.06
C GLY A 616 -36.66 -12.85 -6.27
N PHE A 617 -37.13 -13.49 -5.20
CA PHE A 617 -36.27 -14.25 -4.27
C PHE A 617 -35.58 -15.46 -4.95
N ALA A 618 -36.28 -16.16 -5.85
CA ALA A 618 -35.73 -17.30 -6.57
C ALA A 618 -34.54 -16.90 -7.46
N ASP A 619 -34.69 -15.83 -8.23
CA ASP A 619 -33.65 -15.33 -9.13
C ASP A 619 -32.47 -14.75 -8.35
N GLN A 620 -32.72 -14.09 -7.21
CA GLN A 620 -31.67 -13.66 -6.28
C GLN A 620 -30.87 -14.84 -5.73
N ALA A 621 -31.54 -15.93 -5.32
CA ALA A 621 -30.87 -17.14 -4.84
C ALA A 621 -30.04 -17.82 -5.95
N LEU A 622 -30.58 -17.89 -7.17
CA LEU A 622 -29.87 -18.39 -8.34
C LEU A 622 -28.67 -17.50 -8.71
N PHE A 623 -28.77 -16.18 -8.51
CA PHE A 623 -27.67 -15.27 -8.75
C PHE A 623 -26.52 -15.47 -7.73
N ILE A 624 -26.85 -15.71 -6.45
CA ILE A 624 -25.86 -16.10 -5.44
C ILE A 624 -25.18 -17.42 -5.85
N LEU A 625 -25.93 -18.39 -6.38
CA LEU A 625 -25.34 -19.63 -6.90
C LEU A 625 -24.32 -19.33 -8.02
N CYS A 626 -24.63 -18.43 -8.96
CA CYS A 626 -23.69 -17.99 -9.99
C CYS A 626 -22.41 -17.42 -9.38
N TRP A 627 -22.51 -16.63 -8.31
CA TRP A 627 -21.32 -16.09 -7.62
C TRP A 627 -20.46 -17.20 -7.01
N VAL A 628 -21.08 -18.14 -6.30
CA VAL A 628 -20.39 -19.27 -5.68
C VAL A 628 -19.66 -20.10 -6.73
N VAL A 629 -20.34 -20.42 -7.85
CA VAL A 629 -19.74 -21.16 -8.97
C VAL A 629 -18.57 -20.38 -9.58
N THR A 630 -18.73 -19.07 -9.77
CA THR A 630 -17.69 -18.19 -10.31
C THR A 630 -16.43 -18.17 -9.44
N ILE A 631 -16.63 -18.00 -8.13
CA ILE A 631 -15.53 -17.96 -7.17
C ILE A 631 -14.84 -19.33 -7.09
N ALA A 632 -15.62 -20.41 -7.01
CA ALA A 632 -15.10 -21.78 -6.94
C ALA A 632 -14.30 -22.14 -8.20
N THR A 633 -14.84 -21.86 -9.39
CA THR A 633 -14.18 -22.15 -10.66
C THR A 633 -12.97 -21.23 -10.88
N GLY A 634 -13.06 -19.94 -10.55
CA GLY A 634 -11.92 -19.02 -10.58
C GLY A 634 -10.76 -19.47 -9.68
N ALA A 635 -11.07 -19.96 -8.49
CA ALA A 635 -10.09 -20.55 -7.58
C ALA A 635 -9.50 -21.84 -8.15
N LEU A 636 -10.34 -22.77 -8.62
CA LEU A 636 -9.94 -24.04 -9.21
C LEU A 636 -9.00 -23.84 -10.41
N PHE A 637 -9.39 -23.03 -11.39
CA PHE A 637 -8.56 -22.76 -12.58
C PHE A 637 -7.27 -22.05 -12.21
N THR A 638 -7.29 -21.17 -11.20
CA THR A 638 -6.05 -20.57 -10.70
C THR A 638 -5.12 -21.63 -10.12
N ILE A 639 -5.63 -22.56 -9.31
CA ILE A 639 -4.86 -23.66 -8.74
C ILE A 639 -4.29 -24.59 -9.83
N LEU A 640 -5.07 -24.87 -10.88
CA LEU A 640 -4.64 -25.73 -11.98
C LEU A 640 -3.61 -25.06 -12.92
N LEU A 641 -3.79 -23.78 -13.22
CA LEU A 641 -2.94 -23.06 -14.18
C LEU A 641 -1.65 -22.52 -13.54
N TYR A 642 -1.68 -22.20 -12.24
CA TYR A 642 -0.58 -21.57 -11.54
C TYR A 642 0.24 -22.57 -10.71
N SER A 643 1.55 -22.55 -10.94
CA SER A 643 2.53 -23.15 -10.03
C SER A 643 3.53 -22.08 -9.65
N GLU A 644 3.72 -21.88 -8.35
CA GLU A 644 4.64 -20.88 -7.83
C GLU A 644 6.10 -21.29 -8.02
N LYS A 645 6.41 -22.58 -7.85
CA LYS A 645 7.76 -23.07 -8.09
C LYS A 645 7.95 -23.38 -9.57
N TRP A 646 8.97 -22.76 -10.15
CA TRP A 646 9.44 -23.07 -11.49
C TRP A 646 10.63 -24.00 -11.34
N ASP A 647 10.68 -25.02 -12.19
CA ASP A 647 11.82 -25.94 -12.23
C ASP A 647 12.81 -25.32 -13.22
N GLU A 648 13.92 -24.77 -12.71
CA GLU A 648 14.94 -24.06 -13.48
C GLU A 648 15.40 -24.89 -14.68
N TYR A 649 15.61 -26.20 -14.47
CA TYR A 649 15.96 -27.14 -15.53
C TYR A 649 14.87 -27.21 -16.60
N LYS A 650 13.60 -27.44 -16.20
CA LYS A 650 12.49 -27.51 -17.18
C LYS A 650 12.32 -26.21 -17.94
N TYR A 651 12.55 -25.07 -17.29
CA TYR A 651 12.33 -23.77 -17.90
C TYR A 651 13.49 -23.36 -18.82
N SER A 652 14.75 -23.63 -18.44
CA SER A 652 15.90 -23.54 -19.34
C SER A 652 15.72 -24.44 -20.56
N LYS A 653 15.28 -25.70 -20.37
CA LYS A 653 14.97 -26.61 -21.47
C LYS A 653 13.88 -26.08 -22.39
N LYS A 654 12.87 -25.41 -21.84
CA LYS A 654 11.83 -24.73 -22.63
C LYS A 654 12.39 -23.60 -23.49
N GLN A 655 13.41 -22.86 -23.01
CA GLN A 655 14.05 -21.83 -23.83
C GLN A 655 14.89 -22.45 -24.96
N PHE A 656 15.69 -23.49 -24.69
CA PHE A 656 16.41 -24.21 -25.75
C PHE A 656 15.48 -24.79 -26.82
N ARG A 657 14.34 -25.37 -26.43
CA ARG A 657 13.32 -25.82 -27.40
C ARG A 657 12.82 -24.69 -28.31
N LYS A 658 12.67 -23.45 -27.80
CA LYS A 658 12.29 -22.30 -28.63
C LYS A 658 13.43 -21.91 -29.57
N ILE A 659 14.67 -21.89 -29.07
CA ILE A 659 15.86 -21.58 -29.87
C ILE A 659 16.01 -22.61 -31.00
N ASN A 660 15.92 -23.91 -30.69
CA ASN A 660 15.98 -24.99 -31.68
C ASN A 660 14.87 -24.87 -32.73
N LYS A 661 13.64 -24.48 -32.33
CA LYS A 661 12.54 -24.24 -33.29
C LYS A 661 12.80 -23.06 -34.24
N ILE A 662 13.62 -22.09 -33.84
CA ILE A 662 14.03 -20.95 -34.67
C ILE A 662 15.21 -21.34 -35.57
N LEU A 663 16.14 -22.14 -35.06
CA LEU A 663 17.36 -22.55 -35.73
C LEU A 663 17.17 -23.60 -36.82
N LEU A 664 16.35 -24.63 -36.57
CA LEU A 664 16.17 -25.73 -37.51
C LEU A 664 15.73 -25.30 -38.92
N PRO A 665 14.81 -24.33 -39.09
CA PRO A 665 14.49 -23.77 -40.41
C PRO A 665 15.68 -23.11 -41.13
N ILE A 666 16.54 -22.39 -40.40
CA ILE A 666 17.72 -21.71 -40.97
C ILE A 666 18.66 -22.74 -41.60
N PHE A 667 18.95 -23.81 -40.87
CA PHE A 667 19.82 -24.88 -41.35
C PHE A 667 19.20 -25.67 -42.51
N LYS A 668 17.87 -25.84 -42.51
CA LYS A 668 17.16 -26.46 -43.63
C LYS A 668 17.30 -25.63 -44.91
N ASN A 669 17.23 -24.30 -44.83
CA ASN A 669 17.41 -23.43 -45.99
C ASN A 669 18.84 -23.48 -46.57
N LYS A 670 19.84 -23.83 -45.75
CA LYS A 670 21.25 -23.98 -46.14
C LYS A 670 21.62 -25.36 -46.71
N ASN A 671 20.65 -26.27 -46.89
CA ASN A 671 20.86 -27.66 -47.31
C ASN A 671 21.87 -28.44 -46.43
N GLU A 672 21.99 -28.09 -45.15
CA GLU A 672 22.86 -28.81 -44.22
C GLU A 672 22.17 -30.08 -43.66
N ASP A 673 22.94 -31.11 -43.28
CA ASP A 673 22.39 -32.35 -42.68
C ASP A 673 21.73 -32.06 -41.32
N LEU A 674 20.40 -32.09 -41.33
CA LEU A 674 19.56 -31.82 -40.17
C LEU A 674 19.80 -32.78 -39.00
N ASN A 675 20.23 -34.02 -39.24
CA ASN A 675 20.49 -34.99 -38.17
C ASN A 675 21.77 -34.62 -37.41
N LEU A 676 22.85 -34.33 -38.14
CA LEU A 676 24.12 -33.88 -37.58
C LEU A 676 23.97 -32.55 -36.81
N ILE A 677 23.15 -31.63 -37.33
CA ILE A 677 22.88 -30.35 -36.67
C ILE A 677 22.09 -30.54 -35.38
N LYS A 678 21.04 -31.37 -35.38
CA LYS A 678 20.28 -31.68 -34.16
C LYS A 678 21.18 -32.26 -33.09
N GLU A 679 22.13 -33.11 -33.45
CA GLU A 679 23.10 -33.67 -32.52
C GLU A 679 24.00 -32.59 -31.91
N LYS A 680 24.54 -31.67 -32.73
CA LYS A 680 25.33 -30.52 -32.26
C LYS A 680 24.54 -29.58 -31.35
N LEU A 681 23.28 -29.26 -31.72
CA LEU A 681 22.38 -28.44 -30.91
C LEU A 681 22.08 -29.09 -29.55
N ASN A 682 21.76 -30.39 -29.56
CA ASN A 682 21.50 -31.16 -28.34
C ASN A 682 22.73 -31.26 -27.45
N LYS A 683 23.94 -31.35 -28.02
CA LYS A 683 25.18 -31.36 -27.24
C LYS A 683 25.37 -30.05 -26.46
N ILE A 684 25.17 -28.90 -27.10
CA ILE A 684 25.26 -27.58 -26.44
C ILE A 684 24.16 -27.45 -25.37
N GLU A 685 22.93 -27.84 -25.70
CA GLU A 685 21.81 -27.85 -24.75
C GLU A 685 22.10 -28.72 -23.51
N ASN A 686 22.58 -29.95 -23.71
CA ASN A 686 22.81 -30.92 -22.63
C ASN A 686 23.92 -30.47 -21.68
N VAL A 687 25.02 -29.92 -22.19
CA VAL A 687 26.13 -29.42 -21.34
C VAL A 687 25.62 -28.39 -20.33
N TYR A 688 24.84 -27.42 -20.79
CA TYR A 688 24.25 -26.41 -19.91
C TYR A 688 23.20 -27.00 -18.97
N LEU A 689 22.29 -27.84 -19.49
CA LEU A 689 21.20 -28.41 -18.70
C LEU A 689 21.69 -29.36 -17.61
N GLU A 690 22.78 -30.09 -17.82
CA GLU A 690 23.44 -30.91 -16.80
C GLU A 690 23.98 -30.06 -15.65
N GLU A 691 24.57 -28.90 -15.96
CA GLU A 691 25.06 -27.96 -14.95
C GLU A 691 23.91 -27.40 -14.09
N VAL A 692 22.78 -27.05 -14.72
CA VAL A 692 21.56 -26.63 -14.00
C VAL A 692 21.03 -27.79 -13.13
N GLN A 693 21.02 -29.02 -13.65
CA GLN A 693 20.49 -30.19 -12.95
C GLN A 693 21.34 -30.57 -11.73
N LYS A 694 22.68 -30.50 -11.83
CA LYS A 694 23.60 -30.74 -10.71
C LYS A 694 23.30 -29.85 -9.50
N ASN A 695 22.88 -28.61 -9.78
CA ASN A 695 22.61 -27.59 -8.78
C ASN A 695 21.16 -27.58 -8.22
N LYS A 696 20.31 -28.53 -8.65
CA LYS A 696 18.89 -28.59 -8.25
C LYS A 696 18.66 -28.63 -6.73
N SER A 697 19.56 -29.26 -5.97
CA SER A 697 19.49 -29.31 -4.51
C SER A 697 19.64 -27.92 -3.88
N LEU A 698 20.57 -27.11 -4.39
CA LEU A 698 20.85 -25.77 -3.90
C LEU A 698 19.69 -24.81 -4.18
N PHE A 699 19.11 -24.85 -5.40
CA PHE A 699 17.87 -24.14 -5.72
C PHE A 699 16.74 -24.46 -4.73
N ASN A 700 16.57 -25.75 -4.36
CA ASN A 700 15.55 -26.17 -3.40
C ASN A 700 15.80 -25.64 -1.98
N LYS A 701 17.05 -25.64 -1.50
CA LYS A 701 17.42 -25.10 -0.20
C LYS A 701 17.15 -23.59 -0.17
N TYR A 702 17.58 -22.86 -1.20
CA TYR A 702 17.38 -21.43 -1.32
C TYR A 702 15.88 -21.04 -1.40
N TYR A 703 15.08 -21.81 -2.13
CA TYR A 703 13.63 -21.67 -2.16
C TYR A 703 12.99 -21.82 -0.76
N LYS A 704 13.40 -22.82 0.04
CA LYS A 704 12.91 -23.01 1.41
C LYS A 704 13.30 -21.86 2.34
N TYR A 705 14.53 -21.36 2.19
CA TYR A 705 15.01 -20.19 2.91
C TYR A 705 14.11 -18.96 2.64
N PHE A 706 13.77 -18.69 1.37
CA PHE A 706 12.90 -17.56 1.02
C PHE A 706 11.48 -17.66 1.56
N ILE A 707 10.92 -18.87 1.66
CA ILE A 707 9.62 -19.07 2.32
C ILE A 707 9.67 -18.61 3.78
N LEU A 708 10.71 -18.99 4.52
CA LEU A 708 10.88 -18.59 5.92
C LEU A 708 11.17 -17.10 6.06
N LYS A 709 12.05 -16.56 5.21
CA LYS A 709 12.40 -15.13 5.18
C LYS A 709 11.14 -14.28 4.99
N THR A 710 10.35 -14.55 3.95
CA THR A 710 9.12 -13.79 3.66
C THR A 710 8.06 -13.93 4.76
N LYS A 711 8.03 -15.08 5.46
CA LYS A 711 7.16 -15.28 6.62
C LYS A 711 7.52 -14.33 7.76
N TYR A 712 8.79 -14.18 8.09
CA TYR A 712 9.23 -13.26 9.15
C TYR A 712 9.05 -11.81 8.74
N GLU A 713 9.46 -11.42 7.53
CA GLU A 713 9.25 -10.06 6.99
C GLU A 713 7.77 -9.67 7.02
N SER A 714 6.88 -10.61 6.64
CA SER A 714 5.46 -10.33 6.69
C SER A 714 4.93 -10.14 8.11
N LYS A 715 5.48 -10.82 9.11
CA LYS A 715 5.10 -10.59 10.51
C LYS A 715 5.59 -9.22 10.99
N THR A 716 6.80 -8.82 10.62
CA THR A 716 7.32 -7.47 10.91
C THR A 716 6.39 -6.40 10.32
N ASN A 717 5.97 -6.55 9.07
CA ASN A 717 5.02 -5.62 8.43
C ASN A 717 3.67 -5.52 9.15
N LEU A 718 3.13 -6.65 9.64
CA LEU A 718 1.88 -6.65 10.43
C LEU A 718 2.05 -5.93 11.77
N LEU A 719 3.20 -6.09 12.44
CA LEU A 719 3.50 -5.36 13.67
C LEU A 719 3.63 -3.85 13.42
N ILE A 720 4.30 -3.44 12.34
CA ILE A 720 4.40 -2.03 11.94
C ILE A 720 3.02 -1.43 11.71
N GLN A 721 2.13 -2.12 10.98
CA GLN A 721 0.76 -1.66 10.75
C GLN A 721 -0.06 -1.57 12.05
N LYS A 722 0.10 -2.55 12.95
CA LYS A 722 -0.56 -2.56 14.26
C LYS A 722 -0.08 -1.39 15.12
N GLU A 723 1.23 -1.14 15.14
CA GLU A 723 1.84 -0.02 15.85
C GLU A 723 1.29 1.31 15.33
N GLU A 724 1.29 1.50 14.02
CA GLU A 724 0.78 2.71 13.35
C GLU A 724 -0.69 2.98 13.68
N LYS A 725 -1.54 1.94 13.64
CA LYS A 725 -2.96 2.05 13.98
C LYS A 725 -3.18 2.47 15.42
N ILE A 726 -2.37 1.95 16.35
CA ILE A 726 -2.47 2.30 17.77
C ILE A 726 -1.91 3.69 18.02
N LYS A 727 -0.73 4.03 17.49
CA LYS A 727 -0.15 5.38 17.53
C LYS A 727 -1.12 6.43 17.02
N ARG A 728 -1.74 6.21 15.85
CA ARG A 728 -2.73 7.13 15.29
C ARG A 728 -3.96 7.31 16.19
N LYS A 729 -4.45 6.24 16.81
CA LYS A 729 -5.55 6.33 17.78
C LYS A 729 -5.15 7.12 19.03
N LEU A 730 -3.94 6.90 19.54
CA LEU A 730 -3.41 7.61 20.71
C LEU A 730 -3.17 9.09 20.39
N TYR A 731 -2.60 9.40 19.23
CA TYR A 731 -2.41 10.75 18.70
C TYR A 731 -3.75 11.49 18.56
N ASN A 732 -4.73 10.91 17.85
CA ASN A 732 -6.05 11.53 17.67
C ASN A 732 -6.76 11.74 19.01
N ASN A 733 -6.54 10.86 20.00
CA ASN A 733 -7.09 11.04 21.33
C ASN A 733 -6.41 12.20 22.07
N ALA A 734 -5.08 12.28 22.03
CA ALA A 734 -4.32 13.38 22.63
C ALA A 734 -4.67 14.72 21.98
N GLU A 735 -4.79 14.76 20.65
CA GLU A 735 -5.18 15.94 19.86
C GLU A 735 -6.61 16.41 20.18
N ARG A 736 -7.58 15.49 20.28
CA ARG A 736 -8.96 15.80 20.72
C ARG A 736 -9.03 16.30 22.17
N MET A 737 -8.09 15.89 23.01
CA MET A 737 -7.99 16.38 24.37
C MET A 737 -7.30 17.75 24.43
N LEU A 738 -6.38 18.06 23.50
CA LEU A 738 -5.80 19.39 23.33
C LEU A 738 -6.82 20.42 22.82
N SER A 739 -7.77 20.02 21.98
CA SER A 739 -8.74 20.94 21.36
C SER A 739 -9.94 21.33 22.22
N LYS A 740 -10.07 20.77 23.43
CA LYS A 740 -11.19 21.05 24.35
C LYS A 740 -10.82 22.18 25.33
N GLU A 741 -11.73 23.14 25.50
CA GLU A 741 -11.52 24.32 26.39
C GLU A 741 -11.28 23.97 27.87
N LYS A 742 -11.87 22.87 28.37
CA LYS A 742 -11.69 22.38 29.74
C LYS A 742 -11.28 20.90 29.73
N VAL A 743 -10.00 20.63 29.93
CA VAL A 743 -9.45 19.27 30.05
C VAL A 743 -8.60 19.13 31.30
N ASP A 744 -8.77 17.99 31.97
CA ASP A 744 -7.91 17.54 33.04
C ASP A 744 -6.47 17.37 32.53
N LYS A 745 -5.59 18.30 32.92
CA LYS A 745 -4.18 18.36 32.52
C LYS A 745 -3.42 17.06 32.82
N VAL A 746 -3.81 16.32 33.87
CA VAL A 746 -3.18 15.04 34.24
C VAL A 746 -3.53 13.96 33.23
N LYS A 747 -4.80 13.90 32.80
CA LYS A 747 -5.24 12.97 31.77
C LYS A 747 -4.66 13.32 30.40
N LEU A 748 -4.54 14.61 30.09
CA LEU A 748 -3.93 15.07 28.84
C LEU A 748 -2.43 14.71 28.79
N ASN A 749 -1.67 14.95 29.86
CA ASN A 749 -0.25 14.62 29.89
C ASN A 749 -0.02 13.11 29.74
N LYS A 750 -0.81 12.28 30.45
CA LYS A 750 -0.80 10.81 30.27
C LYS A 750 -1.13 10.39 28.83
N ALA A 751 -2.07 11.06 28.17
CA ALA A 751 -2.43 10.77 26.79
C ALA A 751 -1.31 11.11 25.79
N ILE A 752 -0.64 12.25 25.99
CA ILE A 752 0.48 12.69 25.15
C ILE A 752 1.70 11.77 25.32
N ILE A 753 2.10 11.48 26.56
CA ILE A 753 3.21 10.55 26.84
C ILE A 753 2.92 9.18 26.21
N LYS A 754 1.70 8.67 26.41
CA LYS A 754 1.29 7.40 25.80
C LYS A 754 1.32 7.44 24.28
N SER A 755 0.97 8.56 23.65
CA SER A 755 1.04 8.73 22.20
C SER A 755 2.48 8.79 21.69
N ASN A 756 3.35 9.55 22.36
CA ASN A 756 4.73 9.78 21.95
C ASN A 756 5.59 8.52 22.14
N ASP A 757 5.39 7.77 23.23
CA ASP A 757 6.31 6.70 23.64
C ASP A 757 5.86 5.31 23.19
N PHE A 758 4.60 5.14 22.77
CA PHE A 758 4.09 3.83 22.37
C PHE A 758 4.89 3.29 21.18
N ASN A 759 5.47 2.11 21.31
CA ASN A 759 6.12 1.38 20.22
C ASN A 759 5.94 -0.12 20.42
N LEU A 760 6.12 -0.91 19.36
CA LEU A 760 6.16 -2.37 19.43
C LEU A 760 7.59 -2.88 19.22
N ASP A 761 8.61 -2.13 19.67
CA ASP A 761 10.01 -2.43 19.37
C ASP A 761 10.46 -3.76 19.96
N LYS A 762 9.94 -4.15 21.13
CA LYS A 762 10.21 -5.49 21.71
C LYS A 762 9.81 -6.62 20.74
N GLU A 763 8.58 -6.56 20.23
CA GLU A 763 8.03 -7.58 19.33
C GLU A 763 8.75 -7.55 17.97
N LYS A 764 9.01 -6.34 17.42
CA LYS A 764 9.75 -6.16 16.16
C LYS A 764 11.19 -6.65 16.27
N ASN A 765 11.89 -6.32 17.36
CA ASN A 765 13.27 -6.72 17.59
C ASN A 765 13.41 -8.24 17.75
N GLU A 766 12.44 -8.91 18.38
CA GLU A 766 12.43 -10.37 18.48
C GLU A 766 12.36 -11.03 17.08
N ILE A 767 11.52 -10.49 16.19
CA ILE A 767 11.40 -10.99 14.81
C ILE A 767 12.64 -10.65 14.00
N ASN A 768 13.18 -9.44 14.15
CA ASN A 768 14.42 -9.04 13.48
C ASN A 768 15.61 -9.92 13.92
N LYS A 769 15.68 -10.31 15.18
CA LYS A 769 16.68 -11.25 15.68
C LYS A 769 16.56 -12.62 14.99
N LYS A 770 15.33 -13.13 14.83
CA LYS A 770 15.05 -14.38 14.08
C LYS A 770 15.40 -14.25 12.59
N LEU A 771 15.22 -13.08 11.97
CA LEU A 771 15.63 -12.82 10.59
C LEU A 771 17.16 -12.82 10.43
N ILE A 772 17.87 -12.19 11.36
CA ILE A 772 19.34 -12.17 11.38
C ILE A 772 19.88 -13.58 11.60
N GLU A 773 19.33 -14.32 12.56
CA GLU A 773 19.70 -15.71 12.83
C GLU A 773 19.45 -16.60 11.61
N LEU A 774 18.29 -16.48 10.95
CA LEU A 774 17.99 -17.20 9.72
C LEU A 774 19.00 -16.88 8.61
N LYS A 775 19.39 -15.62 8.45
CA LYS A 775 20.39 -15.20 7.45
C LYS A 775 21.77 -15.78 7.78
N ASN A 776 22.18 -15.74 9.05
CA ASN A 776 23.47 -16.24 9.49
C ASN A 776 23.58 -17.76 9.36
N LEU A 777 22.53 -18.51 9.75
CA LEU A 777 22.46 -19.97 9.59
C LEU A 777 22.53 -20.43 8.12
N ASN A 778 22.21 -19.54 7.17
CA ASN A 778 22.17 -19.86 5.74
C ASN A 778 23.23 -19.09 4.94
N SER A 779 24.20 -18.41 5.59
CA SER A 779 25.13 -17.50 4.90
C SER A 779 26.00 -18.21 3.86
N GLU A 780 26.50 -19.39 4.19
CA GLU A 780 27.30 -20.23 3.29
C GLU A 780 26.46 -20.64 2.05
N MET A 781 25.27 -21.18 2.28
CA MET A 781 24.32 -21.57 1.22
C MET A 781 23.94 -20.39 0.31
N ILE A 782 23.76 -19.18 0.87
CA ILE A 782 23.51 -17.97 0.11
C ILE A 782 24.71 -17.60 -0.77
N SER A 783 25.94 -17.71 -0.23
CA SER A 783 27.17 -17.46 -0.99
C SER A 783 27.32 -18.45 -2.14
N GLU A 784 27.16 -19.75 -1.86
CA GLU A 784 27.18 -20.81 -2.88
C GLU A 784 26.13 -20.56 -3.98
N TYR A 785 24.91 -20.15 -3.59
CA TYR A 785 23.85 -19.85 -4.54
C TYR A 785 24.22 -18.69 -5.46
N ASN A 786 24.76 -17.60 -4.92
CA ASN A 786 25.17 -16.43 -5.70
C ASN A 786 26.29 -16.76 -6.69
N GLU A 787 27.27 -17.55 -6.26
CA GLU A 787 28.34 -18.02 -7.12
C GLU A 787 27.83 -18.96 -8.22
N MET A 788 26.94 -19.89 -7.86
CA MET A 788 26.25 -20.77 -8.81
C MET A 788 25.48 -19.97 -9.87
N ILE A 789 24.70 -18.95 -9.50
CA ILE A 789 23.97 -18.11 -10.46
C ILE A 789 24.94 -17.38 -11.40
N LYS A 790 26.06 -16.86 -10.88
CA LYS A 790 27.09 -16.21 -11.69
C LYS A 790 27.69 -17.18 -12.71
N ASN A 791 28.03 -18.40 -12.29
CA ASN A 791 28.59 -19.43 -13.16
C ASN A 791 27.59 -19.88 -14.23
N LEU A 792 26.32 -20.12 -13.85
CA LEU A 792 25.26 -20.47 -14.79
C LEU A 792 24.98 -19.34 -15.79
N THR A 793 25.11 -18.07 -15.38
CA THR A 793 24.97 -16.93 -16.29
C THR A 793 26.05 -16.99 -17.37
N ILE A 794 27.31 -17.17 -16.98
CA ILE A 794 28.45 -17.29 -17.91
C ILE A 794 28.27 -18.51 -18.84
N SER A 795 27.87 -19.66 -18.29
CA SER A 795 27.60 -20.88 -19.04
C SER A 795 26.48 -20.68 -20.07
N SER A 796 25.42 -19.96 -19.69
CA SER A 796 24.30 -19.64 -20.60
C SER A 796 24.73 -18.73 -21.76
N GLU A 797 25.58 -17.73 -21.48
CA GLU A 797 26.11 -16.83 -22.50
C GLU A 797 27.04 -17.57 -23.46
N LYS A 798 27.90 -18.46 -22.94
CA LYS A 798 28.74 -19.33 -23.74
C LYS A 798 27.90 -20.22 -24.68
N ALA A 799 26.88 -20.88 -24.15
CA ALA A 799 25.98 -21.72 -24.96
C ALA A 799 25.27 -20.92 -26.07
N LEU A 800 24.79 -19.71 -25.77
CA LEU A 800 24.16 -18.84 -26.77
C LEU A 800 25.15 -18.36 -27.84
N ASN A 801 26.40 -18.04 -27.46
CA ASN A 801 27.44 -17.65 -28.40
C ASN A 801 27.86 -18.82 -29.31
N ASP A 802 27.96 -20.03 -28.76
CA ASP A 802 28.26 -21.24 -29.55
C ASP A 802 27.13 -21.54 -30.55
N LEU A 803 25.87 -21.34 -30.15
CA LEU A 803 24.71 -21.45 -31.05
C LEU A 803 24.68 -20.36 -32.13
N ALA A 804 25.04 -19.12 -31.77
CA ALA A 804 25.15 -18.02 -32.72
C ALA A 804 26.25 -18.28 -33.75
N LYS A 805 27.41 -18.79 -33.32
CA LYS A 805 28.50 -19.21 -34.23
C LYS A 805 28.09 -20.36 -35.14
N LEU A 806 27.43 -21.38 -34.60
CA LEU A 806 26.99 -22.54 -35.36
C LEU A 806 25.99 -22.16 -36.46
N SER A 807 25.06 -21.25 -36.16
CA SER A 807 24.01 -20.83 -37.10
C SER A 807 24.37 -19.63 -37.99
N ARG A 808 25.40 -18.87 -37.60
CA ARG A 808 25.74 -17.53 -38.09
C ARG A 808 24.63 -16.49 -37.88
N PHE A 809 23.74 -16.71 -36.93
CA PHE A 809 22.62 -15.81 -36.61
C PHE A 809 22.83 -15.17 -35.23
N GLU A 810 23.39 -13.96 -35.20
CA GLU A 810 23.78 -13.27 -33.96
C GLU A 810 22.60 -12.92 -33.06
N GLU A 811 21.41 -12.69 -33.62
CA GLU A 811 20.22 -12.31 -32.85
C GLU A 811 19.81 -13.36 -31.80
N ILE A 812 20.30 -14.59 -31.85
CA ILE A 812 20.08 -15.63 -30.82
C ILE A 812 20.62 -15.20 -29.46
N THR A 813 21.71 -14.43 -29.43
CA THR A 813 22.30 -13.91 -28.18
C THR A 813 21.29 -13.06 -27.36
N LYS A 814 20.25 -12.52 -28.00
CA LYS A 814 19.15 -11.80 -27.33
C LYS A 814 18.34 -12.69 -26.37
N PHE A 815 18.40 -14.02 -26.51
CA PHE A 815 17.81 -14.97 -25.55
C PHE A 815 18.49 -14.96 -24.17
N LYS A 816 19.61 -14.23 -23.99
CA LYS A 816 20.27 -14.09 -22.67
C LYS A 816 19.31 -13.67 -21.55
N THR A 817 18.36 -12.79 -21.87
CA THR A 817 17.32 -12.34 -20.91
C THR A 817 16.36 -13.47 -20.53
N ASN A 818 15.96 -14.31 -21.49
CA ASN A 818 15.15 -15.49 -21.23
C ASN A 818 15.88 -16.53 -20.37
N MET A 819 17.19 -16.70 -20.60
CA MET A 819 18.04 -17.61 -19.82
C MET A 819 18.27 -17.08 -18.40
N HIS A 820 18.53 -15.78 -18.25
CA HIS A 820 18.58 -15.11 -16.95
C HIS A 820 17.30 -15.31 -16.14
N ASN A 821 16.13 -15.09 -16.76
CA ASN A 821 14.85 -15.32 -16.10
C ASN A 821 14.64 -16.79 -15.72
N ALA A 822 15.31 -17.71 -16.42
CA ALA A 822 15.17 -19.14 -16.15
C ALA A 822 15.90 -19.60 -14.90
N ILE A 823 17.11 -19.11 -14.69
CA ILE A 823 17.93 -19.48 -13.53
C ILE A 823 17.58 -18.66 -12.28
N ASN A 824 17.05 -17.44 -12.45
CA ASN A 824 16.61 -16.60 -11.33
C ASN A 824 15.12 -16.75 -10.99
N SER A 825 14.53 -17.90 -11.31
CA SER A 825 13.09 -18.12 -11.20
C SER A 825 12.57 -17.96 -9.76
N VAL A 826 13.36 -18.37 -8.76
CA VAL A 826 13.02 -18.23 -7.33
C VAL A 826 12.89 -16.75 -6.95
N GLU A 827 13.93 -15.96 -7.22
CA GLU A 827 13.96 -14.54 -6.83
C GLU A 827 12.88 -13.72 -7.54
N ILE A 828 12.62 -14.00 -8.81
CA ILE A 828 11.51 -13.42 -9.58
C ILE A 828 10.16 -13.80 -8.95
N ASN A 829 10.01 -15.04 -8.50
CA ASN A 829 8.76 -15.49 -7.89
C ASN A 829 8.48 -14.81 -6.56
N PHE A 830 9.51 -14.63 -5.72
CA PHE A 830 9.41 -13.90 -4.45
C PHE A 830 9.41 -12.38 -4.59
N GLY A 831 9.62 -11.84 -5.80
CA GLY A 831 9.58 -10.40 -6.08
C GLY A 831 10.83 -9.65 -5.62
N VAL A 832 11.97 -10.36 -5.52
CA VAL A 832 13.28 -9.79 -5.17
C VAL A 832 13.91 -9.11 -6.39
N ILE A 833 13.79 -9.74 -7.56
CA ILE A 833 14.19 -9.17 -8.84
C ILE A 833 13.03 -9.22 -9.83
N ASP A 834 13.00 -8.30 -10.78
CA ASP A 834 11.99 -8.29 -11.84
C ASP A 834 12.36 -9.26 -12.96
N GLU A 835 11.34 -9.83 -13.61
CA GLU A 835 11.53 -10.58 -14.86
C GLU A 835 12.07 -9.63 -15.95
N GLN A 836 13.21 -9.98 -16.56
CA GLN A 836 13.78 -9.17 -17.64
C GLN A 836 12.92 -9.23 -18.91
N GLU A 837 12.77 -8.10 -19.59
CA GLU A 837 12.01 -8.02 -20.84
C GLU A 837 12.68 -8.87 -21.94
N GLN A 838 11.86 -9.62 -22.69
CA GLN A 838 12.36 -10.48 -23.76
C GLN A 838 12.87 -9.62 -24.92
N LEU A 839 14.20 -9.64 -25.13
CA LEU A 839 14.84 -8.84 -26.18
C LEU A 839 14.65 -9.42 -27.58
N PHE A 840 14.39 -10.72 -27.70
CA PHE A 840 14.14 -11.38 -28.98
C PHE A 840 12.70 -11.13 -29.45
N ASN A 841 12.53 -10.30 -30.48
CA ASN A 841 11.20 -9.77 -30.85
C ASN A 841 10.61 -10.41 -32.12
N LYS A 842 9.41 -9.97 -32.52
CA LYS A 842 8.71 -10.47 -33.72
C LYS A 842 9.50 -10.20 -35.02
N GLN A 843 10.25 -9.09 -35.10
CA GLN A 843 11.09 -8.78 -36.26
C GLN A 843 12.29 -9.72 -36.35
N ASP A 844 12.95 -10.02 -35.23
CA ASP A 844 14.05 -11.00 -35.19
C ASP A 844 13.58 -12.39 -35.63
N ARG A 845 12.36 -12.77 -35.23
CA ARG A 845 11.74 -14.02 -35.68
C ARG A 845 11.41 -14.04 -37.17
N LEU A 846 11.06 -12.89 -37.76
CA LEU A 846 10.85 -12.76 -39.20
C LEU A 846 12.19 -12.84 -39.95
N LYS A 847 13.22 -12.14 -39.46
CA LYS A 847 14.59 -12.24 -40.01
C LYS A 847 15.07 -13.68 -40.03
N ALA A 848 14.88 -14.43 -38.94
CA ALA A 848 15.26 -15.84 -38.87
C ALA A 848 14.57 -16.72 -39.94
N LYS A 849 13.34 -16.39 -40.36
CA LYS A 849 12.63 -17.15 -41.40
C LYS A 849 13.15 -16.87 -42.81
N THR A 850 13.70 -15.68 -43.04
CA THR A 850 14.25 -15.23 -44.32
C THR A 850 15.78 -15.30 -44.35
N PHE A 851 16.39 -15.83 -43.30
CA PHE A 851 17.84 -15.95 -43.17
C PHE A 851 18.30 -17.12 -44.02
N ASN A 852 19.06 -16.81 -45.07
CA ASN A 852 19.67 -17.77 -45.99
C ASN A 852 21.14 -17.95 -45.66
#